data_AF-A0A7Y2HF29-F1
#
_entry.id   AF-A0A7Y2HF29-F1
#
_cell.length_a   1.000
_cell.length_b   1.000
_cell.length_c   1.000
_cell.angle_alpha   90.00
_cell.angle_beta   90.00
_cell.angle_gamma   90.00
#
_symmetry.space_group_name_H-M   'P 1'
#
loop_
_entity.id
_entity.type
_entity.pdbx_description
1 polymer ?
#
loop_
_entity_poly.entity_id
_entity_poly.type
_entity_poly.pdbx_seq_one_letter_code
_entity_poly.pdbx_strand_id
1 'polypeptide(L)'
;MKYIFFTTIILISSTVTAQISINSDNSLPDNSSMLDIQSSTKGLLIPRMDSTNRKNIIDPAAGLMVFDTTTMSFWYYVDSWKEGLGIDDKDWVRTKEMIYNLGDSIYIGRSIDNPQNVKTDFHIDESKNVLFGKDLTGSGFKAIFYAQKGAFRCGYLNNPFGGINYDKFWDYDSVGYYSFAGGRNSRAKGFGAFAFGSFGWADGSSSVAFFGQAKGNNSYTFGGNSKGSGSFTVEGTAEEDGGIAMYGYTGGRYGVSIGGGTTGLGASSSRQDYAVAIGWNSDARGQASIALGPSDAYGYNSFSTGWVTEARGNYSSTFGYQTIAYPYASMALGKFNTVVGDSASWVSTDPIFIIGDGLTNTTRSNSFMIQKNGQTSIGYDSPTGMLNISTELGSINNGGALETSNASLLIGTSTSGMAFDANQIETVGSTLNFNFSSSENVTLVNGGGKVGINTSSPEHSVHINNPGTVSSPTIDLVLASATSKRPTILFSENSSSLDLNDGMSLEYDGAVSGNKFYINGIGGTPRLIVENSGDVGIGTTNPTELLEVSEAGNARIRVTSTNNSSAGIELVRSSTSNTDWRIENSGNLKFFSSLNINGGATEEYSFGTGIFRPALDNNKQLGASGNRWTKVYAVNGTIQTSDRRFKKNIVPLTYGLDEIRSLEPVSYQWKDGADNKQHIGLIAQDVQKIIPEAVEDENPEILGMNYSELVPVLIQAIKDQQDLIKKNINDIEHLKKEIEALKKISNTNEITTQSSVPNVKQ
;
A
#
# COMPACT_ATOMS: atom_id res chain seq x y z
N MET A 1 -48.81 94.88 -114.09
CA MET A 1 -49.52 96.11 -113.69
C MET A 1 -50.08 95.87 -112.28
N LYS A 2 -50.02 96.73 -111.26
CA LYS A 2 -49.60 98.13 -111.05
C LYS A 2 -49.74 98.42 -109.53
N TYR A 3 -48.77 99.14 -108.93
CA TYR A 3 -48.85 100.11 -107.79
C TYR A 3 -49.40 99.69 -106.40
N ILE A 4 -49.18 100.37 -105.26
CA ILE A 4 -48.14 101.17 -104.58
C ILE A 4 -48.76 101.64 -103.21
N PHE A 5 -47.94 101.95 -102.19
CA PHE A 5 -48.16 102.84 -100.99
C PHE A 5 -48.86 102.42 -99.66
N PHE A 6 -48.05 102.36 -98.60
CA PHE A 6 -47.88 103.26 -97.41
C PHE A 6 -49.09 103.86 -96.59
N THR A 7 -48.99 103.65 -95.25
CA THR A 7 -49.12 104.59 -94.07
C THR A 7 -50.38 104.78 -93.17
N THR A 8 -50.09 104.66 -91.84
CA THR A 8 -50.48 105.45 -90.61
C THR A 8 -51.65 105.04 -89.68
N ILE A 9 -51.33 105.14 -88.38
CA ILE A 9 -51.92 104.75 -87.08
C ILE A 9 -52.78 105.86 -86.43
N ILE A 10 -53.75 105.48 -85.55
CA ILE A 10 -54.09 106.12 -84.23
C ILE A 10 -55.00 105.17 -83.37
N LEU A 11 -54.76 105.13 -82.05
CA LEU A 11 -55.37 104.30 -80.97
C LEU A 11 -56.56 104.98 -80.23
N ILE A 12 -57.59 104.21 -79.82
CA ILE A 12 -58.51 104.51 -78.68
C ILE A 12 -58.92 103.19 -77.98
N SER A 13 -58.84 103.15 -76.64
CA SER A 13 -59.07 102.01 -75.73
C SER A 13 -60.54 101.86 -75.29
N SER A 14 -61.09 100.64 -75.33
CA SER A 14 -62.32 100.25 -74.64
C SER A 14 -62.01 99.25 -73.51
N THR A 15 -62.26 99.61 -72.25
CA THR A 15 -62.26 98.65 -71.13
C THR A 15 -63.55 97.84 -71.15
N VAL A 16 -63.46 96.56 -71.52
CA VAL A 16 -64.53 95.57 -71.34
C VAL A 16 -64.29 94.92 -69.98
N THR A 17 -65.20 95.05 -69.01
CA THR A 17 -65.19 94.24 -67.79
C THR A 17 -65.80 92.88 -68.09
N ALA A 18 -65.04 91.80 -67.92
CA ALA A 18 -65.54 90.43 -68.03
C ALA A 18 -65.78 89.87 -66.62
N GLN A 19 -67.04 89.62 -66.24
CA GLN A 19 -67.36 88.73 -65.11
C GLN A 19 -67.04 87.29 -65.53
N ILE A 20 -66.52 86.49 -64.60
CA ILE A 20 -66.17 85.10 -64.89
C ILE A 20 -67.23 84.20 -64.26
N SER A 21 -68.02 83.50 -65.07
CA SER A 21 -68.75 82.31 -64.61
C SER A 21 -67.95 81.05 -64.94
N ILE A 22 -67.90 80.13 -63.99
CA ILE A 22 -67.41 78.76 -64.19
C ILE A 22 -68.58 77.84 -63.84
N ASN A 23 -69.38 77.54 -64.85
CA ASN A 23 -70.51 76.62 -64.79
C ASN A 23 -70.52 75.74 -66.06
N SER A 24 -71.34 74.70 -66.08
CA SER A 24 -71.46 73.78 -67.23
C SER A 24 -72.72 74.02 -68.08
N ASP A 25 -73.57 74.96 -67.68
CA ASP A 25 -74.87 75.23 -68.29
C ASP A 25 -74.92 76.55 -69.09
N ASN A 26 -73.80 77.26 -69.18
CA ASN A 26 -73.65 78.56 -69.84
C ASN A 26 -74.57 79.66 -69.28
N SER A 27 -75.04 79.52 -68.04
CA SER A 27 -75.74 80.60 -67.37
C SER A 27 -74.81 81.81 -67.21
N LEU A 28 -75.37 83.02 -67.40
CA LEU A 28 -74.63 84.26 -67.18
C LEU A 28 -74.28 84.36 -65.67
N PRO A 29 -73.06 84.79 -65.30
CA PRO A 29 -72.70 85.01 -63.90
C PRO A 29 -73.65 86.01 -63.24
N ASP A 30 -73.95 85.81 -61.95
CA ASP A 30 -74.81 86.74 -61.22
C ASP A 30 -74.20 88.16 -61.23
N ASN A 31 -75.05 89.18 -61.45
CA ASN A 31 -74.64 90.58 -61.57
C ASN A 31 -73.88 91.10 -60.32
N SER A 32 -74.05 90.46 -59.16
CA SER A 32 -73.34 90.82 -57.91
C SER A 32 -71.98 90.15 -57.74
N SER A 33 -71.65 89.18 -58.59
CA SER A 33 -70.45 88.36 -58.47
C SER A 33 -69.34 88.83 -59.41
N MET A 34 -68.10 88.76 -58.94
CA MET A 34 -66.92 88.91 -59.80
C MET A 34 -66.43 87.55 -60.31
N LEU A 35 -66.69 86.48 -59.55
CA LEU A 35 -66.46 85.07 -59.91
C LEU A 35 -67.62 84.24 -59.36
N ASP A 36 -68.36 83.59 -60.26
CA ASP A 36 -69.48 82.70 -59.91
C ASP A 36 -69.11 81.26 -60.29
N ILE A 37 -69.20 80.33 -59.34
CA ILE A 37 -68.84 78.92 -59.53
C ILE A 37 -70.04 78.06 -59.13
N GLN A 38 -70.65 77.42 -60.13
CA GLN A 38 -71.78 76.50 -59.89
C GLN A 38 -71.41 75.09 -60.36
N SER A 39 -71.45 74.14 -59.43
CA SER A 39 -71.30 72.72 -59.71
C SER A 39 -72.17 71.90 -58.76
N SER A 40 -72.87 70.90 -59.28
CA SER A 40 -73.65 69.95 -58.47
C SER A 40 -72.82 68.76 -57.98
N THR A 41 -71.59 68.60 -58.50
CA THR A 41 -70.76 67.40 -58.26
C THR A 41 -69.30 67.69 -57.90
N LYS A 42 -68.86 68.96 -57.91
CA LYS A 42 -67.48 69.37 -57.57
C LYS A 42 -67.51 70.53 -56.58
N GLY A 43 -66.47 70.64 -55.75
CA GLY A 43 -66.31 71.72 -54.77
C GLY A 43 -65.14 72.66 -55.09
N LEU A 44 -65.04 73.75 -54.33
CA LEU A 44 -63.93 74.69 -54.43
C LEU A 44 -62.75 74.20 -53.56
N LEU A 45 -61.60 73.95 -54.19
CA LEU A 45 -60.37 73.69 -53.48
C LEU A 45 -59.64 75.03 -53.24
N ILE A 46 -59.76 75.56 -52.02
CA ILE A 46 -59.06 76.79 -51.63
C ILE A 46 -57.54 76.53 -51.46
N PRO A 47 -56.68 77.57 -51.55
CA PRO A 47 -55.24 77.41 -51.40
C PRO A 47 -54.88 76.64 -50.14
N ARG A 48 -54.14 75.55 -50.35
CA ARG A 48 -53.65 74.66 -49.31
C ARG A 48 -52.16 74.93 -49.14
N MET A 49 -51.77 75.33 -47.94
CA MET A 49 -50.39 75.67 -47.63
C MET A 49 -50.10 75.35 -46.17
N ASP A 50 -48.83 75.12 -45.85
CA ASP A 50 -48.40 74.94 -44.47
C ASP A 50 -48.49 76.25 -43.65
N SER A 51 -48.42 76.12 -42.32
CA SER A 51 -48.45 77.24 -41.37
C SER A 51 -47.37 78.28 -41.61
N THR A 52 -46.20 77.88 -42.14
CA THR A 52 -45.08 78.81 -42.40
C THR A 52 -45.42 79.67 -43.60
N ASN A 53 -45.86 79.04 -44.68
CA ASN A 53 -46.29 79.72 -45.89
C ASN A 53 -47.52 80.60 -45.64
N ARG A 54 -48.51 80.15 -44.84
CA ARG A 54 -49.66 81.00 -44.44
C ARG A 54 -49.22 82.24 -43.67
N LYS A 55 -48.32 82.09 -42.69
CA LYS A 55 -47.83 83.21 -41.87
C LYS A 55 -46.91 84.16 -42.65
N ASN A 56 -46.25 83.67 -43.70
CA ASN A 56 -45.40 84.47 -44.58
C ASN A 56 -46.18 85.20 -45.69
N ILE A 57 -47.51 85.06 -45.75
CA ILE A 57 -48.32 85.94 -46.61
C ILE A 57 -48.21 87.37 -46.04
N ILE A 58 -47.53 88.25 -46.77
CA ILE A 58 -47.37 89.68 -46.43
C ILE A 58 -48.68 90.39 -46.77
N ASP A 59 -49.20 91.20 -45.84
CA ASP A 59 -50.44 91.97 -45.95
C ASP A 59 -51.66 91.15 -46.47
N PRO A 60 -52.01 90.02 -45.83
CA PRO A 60 -53.15 89.21 -46.28
C PRO A 60 -54.43 90.05 -46.17
N ALA A 61 -55.25 90.04 -47.23
CA ALA A 61 -56.52 90.74 -47.21
C ALA A 61 -57.47 90.11 -46.17
N ALA A 62 -58.22 90.94 -45.46
CA ALA A 62 -59.31 90.47 -44.61
C ALA A 62 -60.30 89.62 -45.45
N GLY A 63 -60.65 88.44 -44.96
CA GLY A 63 -61.43 87.42 -45.66
C GLY A 63 -60.60 86.41 -46.44
N LEU A 64 -59.26 86.55 -46.51
CA LEU A 64 -58.42 85.53 -47.15
C LEU A 64 -58.54 84.21 -46.38
N MET A 65 -59.06 83.19 -47.06
CA MET A 65 -59.21 81.85 -46.51
C MET A 65 -58.16 80.91 -47.09
N VAL A 66 -57.51 80.16 -46.20
CA VAL A 66 -56.62 79.07 -46.58
C VAL A 66 -56.97 77.85 -45.75
N PHE A 67 -56.77 76.68 -46.32
CA PHE A 67 -56.71 75.47 -45.50
C PHE A 67 -55.25 75.26 -45.13
N ASP A 68 -54.95 75.44 -43.84
CA ASP A 68 -53.60 75.26 -43.35
C ASP A 68 -53.34 73.75 -43.26
N THR A 69 -52.50 73.24 -44.15
CA THR A 69 -52.17 71.82 -44.19
C THR A 69 -51.28 71.40 -43.02
N THR A 70 -50.70 72.35 -42.28
CA THR A 70 -49.98 72.04 -41.03
C THR A 70 -50.94 71.85 -39.87
N THR A 71 -51.94 72.72 -39.67
CA THR A 71 -52.91 72.55 -38.57
C THR A 71 -54.08 71.64 -38.96
N MET A 72 -54.19 71.26 -40.24
CA MET A 72 -55.30 70.51 -40.80
C MET A 72 -56.66 71.18 -40.52
N SER A 73 -56.68 72.51 -40.47
CA SER A 73 -57.88 73.29 -40.16
C SER A 73 -58.06 74.48 -41.10
N PHE A 74 -59.28 74.99 -41.16
CA PHE A 74 -59.59 76.18 -41.92
C PHE A 74 -59.15 77.41 -41.16
N TRP A 75 -58.39 78.26 -41.84
CA TRP A 75 -58.00 79.56 -41.34
C TRP A 75 -58.49 80.66 -42.25
N TYR A 76 -58.87 81.76 -41.62
CA TYR A 76 -59.23 82.98 -42.33
C TYR A 76 -58.53 84.16 -41.68
N TYR A 77 -58.10 85.11 -42.49
CA TYR A 77 -57.47 86.33 -42.01
C TYR A 77 -58.53 87.43 -41.81
N VAL A 78 -58.43 88.20 -40.73
CA VAL A 78 -59.26 89.39 -40.51
C VAL A 78 -58.36 90.60 -40.27
N ASP A 79 -57.83 90.71 -39.06
CA ASP A 79 -56.70 91.55 -38.63
C ASP A 79 -55.47 90.69 -38.25
N SER A 80 -55.73 89.41 -38.08
CA SER A 80 -54.85 88.34 -37.67
C SER A 80 -55.47 87.05 -38.18
N TRP A 81 -54.66 85.99 -38.27
CA TRP A 81 -55.20 84.70 -38.65
C TRP A 81 -56.06 84.10 -37.52
N LYS A 82 -57.30 83.72 -37.83
CA LYS A 82 -58.24 83.04 -36.92
C LYS A 82 -58.60 81.65 -37.43
N GLU A 83 -58.78 80.73 -36.47
CA GLU A 83 -59.17 79.34 -36.73
C GLU A 83 -60.69 79.19 -36.64
N GLY A 84 -61.33 78.54 -37.62
CA GLY A 84 -62.77 78.32 -37.65
C GLY A 84 -63.18 76.99 -36.98
N LEU A 85 -64.12 77.05 -36.02
CA LEU A 85 -64.50 75.96 -35.08
C LEU A 85 -63.32 75.50 -34.21
N GLY A 86 -62.76 76.48 -33.50
CA GLY A 86 -61.69 76.29 -32.53
C GLY A 86 -62.19 76.24 -31.07
N ILE A 87 -61.21 76.07 -30.19
CA ILE A 87 -61.28 75.64 -28.79
C ILE A 87 -61.93 76.67 -27.82
N ASP A 88 -62.46 77.80 -28.33
CA ASP A 88 -62.80 78.99 -27.53
C ASP A 88 -64.30 79.37 -27.47
N ASP A 89 -65.23 78.43 -27.70
CA ASP A 89 -66.66 78.64 -27.39
C ASP A 89 -66.93 78.38 -25.89
N LYS A 90 -67.51 79.35 -25.17
CA LYS A 90 -67.37 79.47 -23.69
C LYS A 90 -68.43 78.80 -22.82
N ASP A 91 -69.44 78.13 -23.38
CA ASP A 91 -70.47 77.44 -22.56
C ASP A 91 -70.58 75.93 -22.83
N TRP A 92 -70.27 75.47 -24.04
CA TRP A 92 -70.24 74.04 -24.38
C TRP A 92 -69.10 73.76 -25.34
N VAL A 93 -68.00 73.25 -24.80
CA VAL A 93 -66.85 72.85 -25.62
C VAL A 93 -67.06 71.42 -26.10
N ARG A 94 -67.06 71.24 -27.41
CA ARG A 94 -67.09 69.94 -28.06
C ARG A 94 -65.74 69.64 -28.66
N THR A 95 -65.04 68.67 -28.08
CA THR A 95 -63.98 67.98 -28.81
C THR A 95 -64.58 66.82 -29.59
N LYS A 96 -63.76 66.12 -30.38
CA LYS A 96 -64.19 64.93 -31.12
C LYS A 96 -64.75 63.82 -30.20
N GLU A 97 -64.45 63.85 -28.90
CA GLU A 97 -64.61 62.73 -27.96
C GLU A 97 -65.41 63.07 -26.68
N MET A 98 -65.59 64.35 -26.32
CA MET A 98 -66.35 64.75 -25.12
C MET A 98 -67.31 65.90 -25.36
N ILE A 99 -68.34 65.95 -24.52
CA ILE A 99 -69.18 67.13 -24.29
C ILE A 99 -69.10 67.39 -22.78
N TYR A 100 -68.63 68.56 -22.37
CA TYR A 100 -68.64 68.96 -20.96
C TYR A 100 -69.20 70.37 -20.76
N ASN A 101 -69.73 70.63 -19.56
CA ASN A 101 -70.35 71.88 -19.15
C ASN A 101 -69.48 72.58 -18.11
N LEU A 102 -69.30 73.90 -18.24
CA LEU A 102 -68.44 74.70 -17.36
C LEU A 102 -69.10 75.08 -16.01
N GLY A 103 -70.40 74.81 -15.81
CA GLY A 103 -71.19 75.29 -14.66
C GLY A 103 -71.52 74.26 -13.56
N ASP A 104 -71.78 73.01 -13.91
CA ASP A 104 -72.11 71.94 -12.96
C ASP A 104 -71.08 70.83 -13.13
N SER A 105 -70.25 70.65 -12.11
CA SER A 105 -69.11 69.72 -12.12
C SER A 105 -69.53 68.24 -12.07
N ILE A 106 -70.24 67.82 -13.11
CA ILE A 106 -70.55 66.45 -13.46
C ILE A 106 -69.78 66.21 -14.77
N TYR A 107 -68.71 65.42 -14.68
CA TYR A 107 -67.99 64.95 -15.85
C TYR A 107 -68.53 63.57 -16.20
N ILE A 108 -69.12 63.43 -17.39
CA ILE A 108 -69.53 62.15 -17.95
C ILE A 108 -68.68 61.90 -19.20
N GLY A 109 -67.69 61.01 -19.07
CA GLY A 109 -66.81 60.54 -20.14
C GLY A 109 -67.07 59.08 -20.55
N ARG A 110 -66.74 58.73 -21.79
CA ARG A 110 -67.42 57.76 -22.68
C ARG A 110 -66.67 56.43 -22.88
N SER A 111 -67.38 55.37 -23.26
CA SER A 111 -66.81 54.29 -24.09
C SER A 111 -67.56 54.17 -25.42
N ILE A 112 -66.77 54.02 -26.48
CA ILE A 112 -67.08 53.98 -27.91
C ILE A 112 -67.17 52.52 -28.33
N ASP A 113 -68.37 52.10 -28.74
CA ASP A 113 -68.71 50.99 -29.65
C ASP A 113 -67.81 49.72 -29.70
N ASN A 114 -67.32 49.19 -28.57
CA ASN A 114 -66.91 47.78 -28.49
C ASN A 114 -66.92 47.20 -27.05
N PRO A 115 -67.78 46.22 -26.71
CA PRO A 115 -68.02 45.76 -25.33
C PRO A 115 -67.06 44.67 -24.83
N GLN A 116 -65.75 44.78 -25.08
CA GLN A 116 -64.79 43.72 -24.68
C GLN A 116 -63.65 44.15 -23.75
N ASN A 117 -63.66 45.35 -23.16
CA ASN A 117 -62.82 45.67 -21.98
C ASN A 117 -63.04 47.12 -21.53
N VAL A 118 -63.93 47.40 -20.56
CA VAL A 118 -63.79 48.58 -19.69
C VAL A 118 -64.42 48.30 -18.32
N LYS A 119 -63.58 48.07 -17.30
CA LYS A 119 -63.94 48.32 -15.89
C LYS A 119 -63.88 49.84 -15.70
N THR A 120 -64.98 50.47 -15.31
CA THR A 120 -64.97 51.89 -14.92
C THR A 120 -64.57 51.99 -13.45
N ASP A 121 -63.36 52.49 -13.16
CA ASP A 121 -63.00 52.89 -11.81
C ASP A 121 -63.65 54.24 -11.47
N PHE A 122 -64.06 54.39 -10.21
CA PHE A 122 -64.59 55.62 -9.63
C PHE A 122 -63.65 56.82 -9.90
N HIS A 123 -64.07 57.77 -10.75
CA HIS A 123 -63.27 58.91 -11.22
C HIS A 123 -63.78 60.22 -10.60
N ILE A 124 -62.92 60.91 -9.84
CA ILE A 124 -63.16 62.25 -9.28
C ILE A 124 -62.36 63.26 -10.10
N ASP A 125 -63.01 64.34 -10.55
CA ASP A 125 -62.41 65.41 -11.35
C ASP A 125 -61.41 66.28 -10.56
N GLU A 126 -60.38 66.78 -11.24
CA GLU A 126 -59.26 67.57 -10.68
C GLU A 126 -59.68 68.92 -10.06
N SER A 127 -60.90 69.40 -10.31
CA SER A 127 -61.48 70.59 -9.67
C SER A 127 -62.37 70.28 -8.44
N LYS A 128 -62.56 69.00 -8.05
CA LYS A 128 -63.37 68.56 -6.90
C LYS A 128 -62.54 67.90 -5.81
N ASN A 129 -62.78 68.31 -4.56
CA ASN A 129 -62.30 67.63 -3.35
C ASN A 129 -63.35 66.65 -2.80
N VAL A 130 -62.95 65.42 -2.45
CA VAL A 130 -63.61 64.65 -1.37
C VAL A 130 -62.85 64.95 -0.07
N LEU A 131 -63.32 65.98 0.64
CA LEU A 131 -62.86 66.31 1.98
C LEU A 131 -63.58 65.43 3.01
N PHE A 132 -62.84 64.60 3.74
CA PHE A 132 -63.21 64.26 5.11
C PHE A 132 -62.51 65.28 6.05
N GLY A 133 -63.11 66.46 6.22
CA GLY A 133 -62.72 67.43 7.24
C GLY A 133 -61.88 68.63 6.78
N LYS A 134 -62.22 69.80 7.33
CA LYS A 134 -61.57 71.11 7.18
C LYS A 134 -60.32 71.16 8.08
N ASP A 135 -59.12 71.15 7.49
CA ASP A 135 -57.82 71.62 8.01
C ASP A 135 -56.66 70.66 7.65
N LEU A 136 -55.94 71.00 6.58
CA LEU A 136 -54.73 70.31 6.08
C LEU A 136 -53.53 70.45 7.03
N THR A 137 -53.59 71.38 8.00
CA THR A 137 -52.52 71.70 8.97
C THR A 137 -53.06 71.59 10.40
N GLY A 138 -52.20 71.36 11.39
CA GLY A 138 -52.61 71.39 12.81
C GLY A 138 -53.15 70.06 13.36
N SER A 139 -53.50 70.04 14.64
CA SER A 139 -54.03 68.84 15.33
C SER A 139 -55.46 68.48 14.87
N GLY A 140 -55.84 67.21 14.92
CA GLY A 140 -57.20 66.74 14.58
C GLY A 140 -57.24 65.43 13.78
N PHE A 141 -58.45 64.89 13.59
CA PHE A 141 -58.70 63.76 12.69
C PHE A 141 -58.76 64.26 11.25
N LYS A 142 -58.02 63.63 10.32
CA LYS A 142 -58.01 64.02 8.90
C LYS A 142 -57.60 62.86 7.99
N ALA A 143 -58.00 62.95 6.72
CA ALA A 143 -57.49 62.12 5.63
C ALA A 143 -57.06 63.03 4.47
N ILE A 144 -55.84 62.85 3.96
CA ILE A 144 -55.22 63.72 2.95
C ILE A 144 -54.58 62.86 1.86
N PHE A 145 -54.87 63.15 0.60
CA PHE A 145 -54.16 62.57 -0.54
C PHE A 145 -53.34 63.66 -1.25
N TYR A 146 -52.01 63.53 -1.22
CA TYR A 146 -51.07 64.41 -1.90
C TYR A 146 -50.72 63.84 -3.28
N ALA A 147 -51.50 64.18 -4.30
CA ALA A 147 -51.37 63.62 -5.66
C ALA A 147 -49.97 63.82 -6.27
N GLN A 148 -49.37 65.02 -6.15
CA GLN A 148 -48.01 65.32 -6.65
C GLN A 148 -46.92 64.46 -6.01
N LYS A 149 -47.19 63.93 -4.82
CA LYS A 149 -46.31 63.03 -4.10
C LYS A 149 -46.77 61.59 -4.17
N GLY A 150 -47.91 61.25 -4.79
CA GLY A 150 -48.50 59.91 -4.73
C GLY A 150 -48.66 59.39 -3.31
N ALA A 151 -48.97 60.27 -2.34
CA ALA A 151 -48.90 59.97 -0.91
C ALA A 151 -50.25 60.11 -0.21
N PHE A 152 -50.55 59.22 0.74
CA PHE A 152 -51.84 59.19 1.46
C PHE A 152 -51.64 59.28 2.98
N ARG A 153 -52.47 60.08 3.65
CA ARG A 153 -52.48 60.29 5.10
C ARG A 153 -53.87 60.02 5.65
N CYS A 154 -53.98 59.35 6.79
CA CYS A 154 -55.26 59.16 7.46
C CYS A 154 -55.11 58.94 8.98
N GLY A 155 -56.00 59.51 9.79
CA GLY A 155 -55.99 59.30 11.24
C GLY A 155 -55.94 60.62 12.02
N TYR A 156 -55.19 60.66 13.13
CA TYR A 156 -55.25 61.73 14.14
C TYR A 156 -53.88 62.32 14.46
N LEU A 157 -53.73 63.65 14.38
CA LEU A 157 -52.56 64.37 14.88
C LEU A 157 -52.89 65.09 16.18
N ASN A 158 -52.05 64.98 17.19
CA ASN A 158 -52.09 65.82 18.39
C ASN A 158 -50.70 66.03 18.98
N ASN A 159 -50.53 67.07 19.81
CA ASN A 159 -49.28 67.38 20.51
C ASN A 159 -49.37 66.97 22.00
N PRO A 160 -49.30 65.67 22.35
CA PRO A 160 -49.45 65.21 23.73
C PRO A 160 -48.19 65.43 24.58
N PHE A 161 -47.03 65.60 23.95
CA PHE A 161 -45.73 65.76 24.63
C PHE A 161 -45.08 67.06 24.17
N GLY A 162 -44.65 67.93 25.09
CA GLY A 162 -43.91 69.14 24.76
C GLY A 162 -42.54 68.80 24.15
N GLY A 163 -42.20 69.41 23.01
CA GLY A 163 -40.88 69.29 22.37
C GLY A 163 -40.86 68.77 20.92
N ILE A 164 -41.94 68.15 20.43
CA ILE A 164 -42.09 67.73 19.02
C ILE A 164 -43.42 68.27 18.48
N ASN A 165 -43.37 68.95 17.33
CA ASN A 165 -44.56 69.49 16.65
C ASN A 165 -45.19 68.40 15.76
N TYR A 166 -45.92 67.47 16.38
CA TYR A 166 -46.62 66.36 15.71
C TYR A 166 -47.71 66.84 14.75
N ASP A 167 -48.31 67.98 15.06
CA ASP A 167 -49.33 68.66 14.25
C ASP A 167 -48.86 69.12 12.86
N LYS A 168 -47.55 69.05 12.60
CA LYS A 168 -46.90 69.35 11.30
C LYS A 168 -46.43 68.12 10.54
N PHE A 169 -46.66 66.91 11.06
CA PHE A 169 -46.13 65.68 10.44
C PHE A 169 -46.74 65.39 9.07
N TRP A 170 -47.95 65.91 8.80
CA TRP A 170 -48.62 65.75 7.52
C TRP A 170 -48.62 67.03 6.69
N ASP A 171 -47.84 68.04 7.08
CA ASP A 171 -47.58 69.21 6.24
C ASP A 171 -46.83 68.79 4.98
N TYR A 172 -47.03 69.53 3.88
CA TYR A 172 -46.50 69.17 2.57
C TYR A 172 -45.00 68.82 2.60
N ASP A 173 -44.16 69.61 3.26
CA ASP A 173 -42.70 69.40 3.32
C ASP A 173 -42.27 68.24 4.24
N SER A 174 -43.16 67.77 5.11
CA SER A 174 -42.94 66.64 6.01
C SER A 174 -43.40 65.30 5.41
N VAL A 175 -43.89 65.31 4.17
CA VAL A 175 -44.44 64.15 3.46
C VAL A 175 -43.48 63.69 2.36
N GLY A 176 -43.15 62.39 2.36
CA GLY A 176 -42.33 61.76 1.31
C GLY A 176 -43.11 61.45 0.03
N TYR A 177 -42.39 61.30 -1.08
CA TYR A 177 -42.97 60.79 -2.34
C TYR A 177 -43.38 59.31 -2.19
N TYR A 178 -44.41 58.86 -2.89
CA TYR A 178 -45.00 57.51 -2.92
C TYR A 178 -45.25 56.89 -1.52
N SER A 179 -45.63 57.71 -0.54
CA SER A 179 -45.63 57.32 0.88
C SER A 179 -47.01 57.24 1.53
N PHE A 180 -47.18 56.39 2.53
CA PHE A 180 -48.44 56.24 3.28
C PHE A 180 -48.20 56.48 4.78
N ALA A 181 -49.04 57.27 5.45
CA ALA A 181 -49.02 57.36 6.92
C ALA A 181 -50.44 57.30 7.51
N GLY A 182 -50.71 56.31 8.35
CA GLY A 182 -52.01 56.09 8.97
C GLY A 182 -51.95 56.01 10.51
N GLY A 183 -53.02 56.39 11.21
CA GLY A 183 -53.14 56.24 12.67
C GLY A 183 -52.85 57.53 13.46
N ARG A 184 -52.34 57.41 14.70
CA ARG A 184 -52.14 58.55 15.61
C ARG A 184 -50.70 59.04 15.60
N ASN A 185 -50.44 60.30 15.28
CA ASN A 185 -49.09 60.90 15.25
C ASN A 185 -48.07 60.11 14.42
N SER A 186 -48.55 59.43 13.37
CA SER A 186 -47.71 58.71 12.43
C SER A 186 -47.13 59.67 11.40
N ARG A 187 -45.95 59.35 10.86
CA ARG A 187 -45.25 60.18 9.87
C ARG A 187 -44.54 59.28 8.88
N ALA A 188 -44.70 59.55 7.58
CA ALA A 188 -43.92 58.92 6.53
C ALA A 188 -43.25 60.03 5.71
N LYS A 189 -41.96 60.28 5.97
CA LYS A 189 -41.21 61.39 5.34
C LYS A 189 -40.30 60.90 4.21
N GLY A 190 -39.85 59.65 4.26
CA GLY A 190 -39.00 59.09 3.21
C GLY A 190 -39.73 58.81 1.90
N PHE A 191 -38.99 58.77 0.79
CA PHE A 191 -39.49 58.33 -0.52
C PHE A 191 -39.95 56.86 -0.43
N GLY A 192 -41.17 56.51 -0.82
CA GLY A 192 -41.72 55.14 -0.71
C GLY A 192 -41.98 54.66 0.73
N ALA A 193 -42.02 55.55 1.73
CA ALA A 193 -42.15 55.16 3.13
C ALA A 193 -43.59 54.80 3.55
N PHE A 194 -43.75 53.87 4.50
CA PHE A 194 -45.04 53.43 5.02
C PHE A 194 -45.08 53.48 6.55
N ALA A 195 -45.98 54.27 7.14
CA ALA A 195 -46.15 54.35 8.59
C ALA A 195 -47.58 54.03 9.01
N PHE A 196 -47.78 53.26 10.08
CA PHE A 196 -49.10 52.95 10.61
C PHE A 196 -49.10 52.74 12.12
N GLY A 197 -50.24 52.99 12.77
CA GLY A 197 -50.41 52.82 14.22
C GLY A 197 -50.27 54.12 15.02
N SER A 198 -49.92 54.03 16.31
CA SER A 198 -49.65 55.20 17.15
C SER A 198 -48.14 55.46 17.21
N PHE A 199 -47.70 56.67 16.88
CA PHE A 199 -46.29 57.08 16.87
C PHE A 199 -45.39 56.29 15.89
N GLY A 200 -45.93 55.79 14.77
CA GLY A 200 -45.14 55.16 13.71
C GLY A 200 -44.44 56.20 12.84
N TRP A 201 -43.11 56.29 12.86
CA TRP A 201 -42.33 57.25 12.07
C TRP A 201 -41.43 56.53 11.07
N ALA A 202 -41.75 56.64 9.78
CA ALA A 202 -40.98 56.11 8.66
C ALA A 202 -40.27 57.27 7.93
N ASP A 203 -39.07 57.61 8.39
CA ASP A 203 -38.33 58.80 7.95
C ASP A 203 -37.34 58.55 6.81
N GLY A 204 -36.75 57.36 6.73
CA GLY A 204 -35.85 57.02 5.63
C GLY A 204 -36.56 56.54 4.37
N SER A 205 -35.86 56.56 3.23
CA SER A 205 -36.38 56.09 1.94
C SER A 205 -36.75 54.60 2.01
N SER A 206 -37.90 54.20 1.49
CA SER A 206 -38.45 52.84 1.48
C SER A 206 -38.57 52.20 2.87
N SER A 207 -38.69 53.02 3.92
CA SER A 207 -38.83 52.56 5.30
C SER A 207 -40.28 52.21 5.66
N VAL A 208 -40.47 51.31 6.63
CA VAL A 208 -41.78 50.92 7.15
C VAL A 208 -41.79 51.04 8.68
N ALA A 209 -42.83 51.64 9.26
CA ALA A 209 -42.97 51.78 10.71
C ALA A 209 -44.38 51.45 11.19
N PHE A 210 -44.51 50.37 11.97
CA PHE A 210 -45.71 50.02 12.72
C PHE A 210 -45.46 50.26 14.21
N PHE A 211 -46.01 51.35 14.77
CA PHE A 211 -45.84 51.75 16.18
C PHE A 211 -44.41 52.12 16.65
N GLY A 212 -43.40 52.18 15.76
CA GLY A 212 -42.00 52.50 16.10
C GLY A 212 -41.35 53.58 15.21
N GLN A 213 -40.03 53.74 15.27
CA GLN A 213 -39.27 54.76 14.52
C GLN A 213 -38.26 54.13 13.55
N ALA A 214 -38.58 54.11 12.26
CA ALA A 214 -37.76 53.67 11.14
C ALA A 214 -37.06 54.89 10.50
N LYS A 215 -35.84 55.23 10.94
CA LYS A 215 -35.12 56.44 10.54
C LYS A 215 -34.17 56.27 9.35
N GLY A 216 -33.66 55.06 9.12
CA GLY A 216 -32.72 54.77 8.04
C GLY A 216 -33.40 54.39 6.73
N ASN A 217 -32.64 54.37 5.63
CA ASN A 217 -33.18 53.90 4.35
C ASN A 217 -33.41 52.37 4.42
N ASN A 218 -34.49 51.90 3.80
CA ASN A 218 -34.92 50.50 3.77
C ASN A 218 -35.15 49.86 5.15
N SER A 219 -35.35 50.66 6.21
CA SER A 219 -35.58 50.16 7.57
C SER A 219 -37.04 49.78 7.82
N TYR A 220 -37.30 48.59 8.38
CA TYR A 220 -38.62 48.12 8.83
C TYR A 220 -38.66 48.11 10.36
N THR A 221 -39.65 48.75 10.99
CA THR A 221 -39.83 48.72 12.45
C THR A 221 -41.25 48.29 12.84
N PHE A 222 -41.36 47.42 13.84
CA PHE A 222 -42.63 46.95 14.41
C PHE A 222 -42.57 47.02 15.94
N GLY A 223 -43.59 47.59 16.60
CA GLY A 223 -43.71 47.67 18.06
C GLY A 223 -43.37 49.03 18.68
N GLY A 224 -44.01 49.35 19.81
CA GLY A 224 -44.05 50.68 20.45
C GLY A 224 -42.70 51.29 20.86
N ASN A 225 -41.74 50.44 21.21
CA ASN A 225 -40.41 50.85 21.70
C ASN A 225 -39.30 50.68 20.64
N SER A 226 -39.67 50.35 19.40
CA SER A 226 -38.71 50.02 18.35
C SER A 226 -38.08 51.26 17.73
N LYS A 227 -36.75 51.28 17.64
CA LYS A 227 -35.98 52.31 16.91
C LYS A 227 -35.02 51.64 15.95
N GLY A 228 -35.24 51.80 14.66
CA GLY A 228 -34.42 51.19 13.62
C GLY A 228 -33.83 52.25 12.70
N SER A 229 -32.50 52.28 12.60
CA SER A 229 -31.78 52.83 11.45
C SER A 229 -31.38 51.72 10.46
N GLY A 230 -31.34 50.46 10.91
CA GLY A 230 -31.04 49.28 10.10
C GLY A 230 -32.25 48.62 9.41
N SER A 231 -31.99 47.55 8.65
CA SER A 231 -32.97 46.90 7.77
C SER A 231 -34.22 46.39 8.51
N PHE A 232 -34.18 45.74 9.69
CA PHE A 232 -35.40 45.17 10.31
C PHE A 232 -35.38 45.21 11.85
N THR A 233 -36.42 45.73 12.52
CA THR A 233 -36.49 45.85 13.98
C THR A 233 -37.88 45.49 14.52
N VAL A 234 -37.96 44.65 15.55
CA VAL A 234 -39.19 44.27 16.26
C VAL A 234 -38.97 44.35 17.77
N GLU A 235 -39.67 45.23 18.47
CA GLU A 235 -39.49 45.51 19.90
C GLU A 235 -38.02 45.62 20.37
N GLY A 236 -37.18 46.35 19.61
CA GLY A 236 -35.73 46.44 19.84
C GLY A 236 -35.09 47.74 19.32
N THR A 237 -33.76 47.86 19.40
CA THR A 237 -33.03 49.04 18.90
C THR A 237 -31.90 48.63 17.95
N ALA A 238 -31.87 49.19 16.74
CA ALA A 238 -30.75 49.09 15.79
C ALA A 238 -30.23 50.50 15.46
N GLU A 239 -29.01 50.82 15.88
CA GLU A 239 -28.41 52.17 15.81
C GLU A 239 -27.60 52.45 14.53
N GLU A 240 -27.22 51.41 13.78
CA GLU A 240 -26.45 51.48 12.54
C GLU A 240 -27.15 50.78 11.35
N ASP A 241 -26.69 51.10 10.13
CA ASP A 241 -27.25 50.58 8.87
C ASP A 241 -27.13 49.05 8.74
N GLY A 242 -28.13 48.41 8.13
CA GLY A 242 -28.13 46.98 7.82
C GLY A 242 -28.41 46.04 9.00
N GLY A 243 -28.63 46.56 10.21
CA GLY A 243 -28.88 45.74 11.41
C GLY A 243 -30.27 45.09 11.47
N ILE A 244 -30.36 43.93 12.14
CA ILE A 244 -31.60 43.25 12.50
C ILE A 244 -31.71 43.18 14.03
N ALA A 245 -32.73 43.79 14.64
CA ALA A 245 -32.94 43.77 16.09
C ALA A 245 -34.36 43.33 16.46
N MET A 246 -34.52 42.10 16.95
CA MET A 246 -35.79 41.57 17.48
C MET A 246 -35.62 41.35 18.99
N TYR A 247 -36.37 42.06 19.85
CA TYR A 247 -36.22 41.94 21.32
C TYR A 247 -34.78 42.14 21.84
N GLY A 248 -33.97 42.95 21.15
CA GLY A 248 -32.53 43.10 21.42
C GLY A 248 -31.95 44.45 21.02
N TYR A 249 -30.62 44.56 21.14
CA TYR A 249 -29.84 45.76 20.82
C TYR A 249 -28.75 45.47 19.78
N THR A 250 -28.77 46.18 18.66
CA THR A 250 -27.73 46.14 17.61
C THR A 250 -27.09 47.51 17.48
N GLY A 251 -25.82 47.61 17.89
CA GLY A 251 -25.03 48.85 17.86
C GLY A 251 -24.09 48.97 16.66
N GLY A 252 -23.73 47.87 15.99
CA GLY A 252 -22.83 47.86 14.82
C GLY A 252 -23.54 47.67 13.48
N ARG A 253 -22.86 48.00 12.38
CA ARG A 253 -23.38 47.81 11.02
C ARG A 253 -23.53 46.32 10.69
N TYR A 254 -24.63 45.98 10.02
CA TYR A 254 -24.96 44.60 9.63
C TYR A 254 -25.04 43.59 10.79
N GLY A 255 -25.23 44.07 12.04
CA GLY A 255 -25.37 43.18 13.20
C GLY A 255 -26.75 42.51 13.27
N VAL A 256 -26.84 41.36 13.93
CA VAL A 256 -28.10 40.64 14.16
C VAL A 256 -28.27 40.37 15.64
N SER A 257 -29.31 40.93 16.25
CA SER A 257 -29.73 40.63 17.62
C SER A 257 -31.15 40.10 17.65
N ILE A 258 -31.32 38.85 18.09
CA ILE A 258 -32.62 38.20 18.21
C ILE A 258 -32.75 37.65 19.64
N GLY A 259 -33.48 38.37 20.49
CA GLY A 259 -33.69 38.03 21.90
C GLY A 259 -34.75 36.95 22.11
N GLY A 260 -34.60 36.18 23.18
CA GLY A 260 -35.63 35.26 23.69
C GLY A 260 -36.48 35.95 24.74
N GLY A 261 -37.79 36.00 24.54
CA GLY A 261 -38.73 36.67 25.44
C GLY A 261 -38.83 36.01 26.82
N THR A 262 -38.30 36.68 27.84
CA THR A 262 -38.93 36.75 29.18
C THR A 262 -38.80 38.18 29.69
N THR A 263 -39.89 38.67 30.27
CA THR A 263 -40.10 40.04 30.72
C THR A 263 -39.00 40.51 31.69
N GLY A 264 -38.08 41.34 31.21
CA GLY A 264 -37.09 42.06 32.02
C GLY A 264 -35.73 41.35 32.14
N LEU A 265 -34.67 42.02 31.67
CA LEU A 265 -33.23 41.77 31.93
C LEU A 265 -32.44 40.80 31.02
N GLY A 266 -33.02 40.20 29.97
CA GLY A 266 -32.32 39.20 29.14
C GLY A 266 -31.98 39.57 27.68
N ALA A 267 -31.66 40.84 27.37
CA ALA A 267 -31.52 41.29 25.98
C ALA A 267 -30.25 40.74 25.28
N SER A 268 -30.43 40.17 24.08
CA SER A 268 -29.31 39.85 23.18
C SER A 268 -28.68 41.15 22.64
N SER A 269 -27.35 41.25 22.66
CA SER A 269 -26.63 42.47 22.25
C SER A 269 -25.54 42.18 21.21
N SER A 270 -25.61 42.83 20.04
CA SER A 270 -24.56 42.85 19.01
C SER A 270 -23.93 44.24 18.97
N ARG A 271 -22.75 44.42 19.58
CA ARG A 271 -22.19 45.77 19.85
C ARG A 271 -21.20 46.28 18.82
N GLN A 272 -20.72 45.43 17.92
CA GLN A 272 -19.72 45.77 16.90
C GLN A 272 -20.21 45.38 15.50
N ASP A 273 -19.52 45.86 14.47
CA ASP A 273 -19.85 45.55 13.08
C ASP A 273 -19.84 44.03 12.84
N TYR A 274 -20.84 43.55 12.09
CA TYR A 274 -21.03 42.13 11.74
C TYR A 274 -21.27 41.18 12.91
N ALA A 275 -21.51 41.70 14.13
CA ALA A 275 -21.74 40.86 15.30
C ALA A 275 -23.15 40.23 15.31
N VAL A 276 -23.26 38.98 15.78
CA VAL A 276 -24.52 38.23 15.86
C VAL A 276 -24.76 37.76 17.28
N ALA A 277 -25.87 38.15 17.90
CA ALA A 277 -26.27 37.70 19.24
C ALA A 277 -27.70 37.14 19.20
N ILE A 278 -27.88 35.86 19.48
CA ILE A 278 -29.18 35.19 19.41
C ILE A 278 -29.47 34.45 20.71
N GLY A 279 -30.64 34.66 21.30
CA GLY A 279 -31.08 34.00 22.54
C GLY A 279 -30.92 34.84 23.80
N TRP A 280 -31.44 34.31 24.92
CA TRP A 280 -31.45 34.99 26.22
C TRP A 280 -30.02 35.24 26.74
N ASN A 281 -29.73 36.49 27.09
CA ASN A 281 -28.45 36.93 27.68
C ASN A 281 -27.21 36.58 26.84
N SER A 282 -27.31 36.76 25.52
CA SER A 282 -26.18 36.65 24.57
C SER A 282 -25.53 38.03 24.35
N ASP A 283 -24.20 38.15 24.45
CA ASP A 283 -23.48 39.41 24.21
C ASP A 283 -22.30 39.22 23.24
N ALA A 284 -22.47 39.66 22.00
CA ALA A 284 -21.44 39.67 20.97
C ALA A 284 -20.74 41.04 20.94
N ARG A 285 -19.58 41.12 21.60
CA ARG A 285 -18.81 42.37 21.81
C ARG A 285 -17.60 42.54 20.89
N GLY A 286 -17.17 41.48 20.21
CA GLY A 286 -16.11 41.54 19.21
C GLY A 286 -16.66 41.88 17.82
N GLN A 287 -15.86 42.53 16.98
CA GLN A 287 -16.23 42.69 15.56
C GLN A 287 -16.29 41.32 14.89
N ALA A 288 -17.35 41.10 14.11
CA ALA A 288 -17.68 39.81 13.48
C ALA A 288 -17.81 38.64 14.46
N SER A 289 -18.13 38.89 15.73
CA SER A 289 -18.31 37.82 16.73
C SER A 289 -19.75 37.28 16.75
N ILE A 290 -19.91 36.04 17.19
CA ILE A 290 -21.20 35.34 17.25
C ILE A 290 -21.43 34.80 18.66
N ALA A 291 -22.53 35.17 19.32
CA ALA A 291 -22.95 34.65 20.62
C ALA A 291 -24.35 34.01 20.53
N LEU A 292 -24.49 32.75 20.91
CA LEU A 292 -25.73 31.97 20.81
C LEU A 292 -26.13 31.38 22.18
N GLY A 293 -27.35 31.68 22.64
CA GLY A 293 -27.79 31.36 24.00
C GLY A 293 -27.07 32.22 25.04
N PRO A 294 -27.17 31.92 26.35
CA PRO A 294 -26.51 32.71 27.39
C PRO A 294 -24.99 32.54 27.29
N SER A 295 -24.34 33.44 26.58
CA SER A 295 -22.92 33.34 26.22
C SER A 295 -22.35 34.69 25.77
N ASP A 296 -21.04 34.86 25.93
CA ASP A 296 -20.35 36.10 25.60
C ASP A 296 -19.21 35.87 24.59
N ALA A 297 -19.23 36.60 23.47
CA ALA A 297 -18.20 36.56 22.43
C ALA A 297 -17.45 37.90 22.35
N TYR A 298 -16.34 38.00 23.09
CA TYR A 298 -15.57 39.24 23.28
C TYR A 298 -14.50 39.47 22.21
N GLY A 299 -13.87 38.42 21.68
CA GLY A 299 -12.76 38.54 20.74
C GLY A 299 -13.18 38.87 19.30
N TYR A 300 -12.27 39.44 18.51
CA TYR A 300 -12.44 39.63 17.06
C TYR A 300 -12.68 38.27 16.37
N ASN A 301 -13.72 38.14 15.52
CA ASN A 301 -14.10 36.86 14.89
C ASN A 301 -14.28 35.69 15.88
N SER A 302 -14.75 35.97 17.11
CA SER A 302 -14.98 34.92 18.12
C SER A 302 -16.38 34.29 18.01
N PHE A 303 -16.52 33.04 18.43
CA PHE A 303 -17.79 32.30 18.42
C PHE A 303 -18.08 31.70 19.80
N SER A 304 -19.20 32.04 20.43
CA SER A 304 -19.57 31.53 21.75
C SER A 304 -20.96 30.90 21.71
N THR A 305 -21.10 29.68 22.22
CA THR A 305 -22.40 29.02 22.39
C THR A 305 -22.42 28.13 23.64
N GLY A 306 -23.62 27.84 24.16
CA GLY A 306 -23.82 27.03 25.36
C GLY A 306 -24.43 27.83 26.51
N TRP A 307 -24.14 27.41 27.74
CA TRP A 307 -24.64 28.07 28.95
C TRP A 307 -23.52 28.70 29.78
N VAL A 308 -23.54 30.02 29.83
CA VAL A 308 -22.57 30.90 30.48
C VAL A 308 -21.14 30.63 29.98
N THR A 309 -20.97 30.59 28.65
CA THR A 309 -19.66 30.37 28.00
C THR A 309 -19.06 31.68 27.52
N GLU A 310 -17.73 31.74 27.41
CA GLU A 310 -17.01 32.98 27.09
C GLU A 310 -15.86 32.80 26.08
N ALA A 311 -16.03 33.32 24.86
CA ALA A 311 -14.98 33.37 23.85
C ALA A 311 -14.24 34.72 23.91
N ARG A 312 -13.10 34.75 24.64
CA ARG A 312 -12.36 35.99 24.95
C ARG A 312 -11.20 36.30 24.00
N GLY A 313 -10.58 35.28 23.41
CA GLY A 313 -9.49 35.45 22.46
C GLY A 313 -9.96 35.86 21.06
N ASN A 314 -9.12 36.58 20.32
CA ASN A 314 -9.36 36.79 18.89
C ASN A 314 -9.36 35.44 18.16
N TYR A 315 -10.32 35.22 17.26
CA TYR A 315 -10.56 33.98 16.52
C TYR A 315 -10.86 32.76 17.42
N SER A 316 -11.30 32.97 18.67
CA SER A 316 -11.57 31.86 19.60
C SER A 316 -13.00 31.34 19.51
N SER A 317 -13.22 30.10 19.98
CA SER A 317 -14.54 29.47 19.97
C SER A 317 -14.87 28.69 21.25
N THR A 318 -16.08 28.83 21.80
CA THR A 318 -16.53 28.07 22.99
C THR A 318 -17.83 27.31 22.77
N PHE A 319 -17.93 26.16 23.44
CA PHE A 319 -19.10 25.29 23.50
C PHE A 319 -19.29 24.74 24.92
N GLY A 320 -20.52 24.43 25.35
CA GLY A 320 -20.78 23.67 26.59
C GLY A 320 -21.28 24.50 27.79
N TYR A 321 -20.79 24.22 29.00
CA TYR A 321 -21.26 24.82 30.27
C TYR A 321 -20.11 25.48 31.03
N GLN A 322 -20.14 26.80 31.22
CA GLN A 322 -19.06 27.54 31.92
C GLN A 322 -17.65 27.38 31.32
N THR A 323 -17.56 27.22 29.99
CA THR A 323 -16.29 27.14 29.27
C THR A 323 -15.76 28.50 28.84
N ILE A 324 -14.43 28.64 28.80
CA ILE A 324 -13.73 29.87 28.48
C ILE A 324 -12.64 29.58 27.43
N ALA A 325 -12.70 30.22 26.27
CA ALA A 325 -11.64 30.21 25.26
C ALA A 325 -10.92 31.57 25.26
N TYR A 326 -9.90 31.67 26.11
CA TYR A 326 -9.13 32.90 26.31
C TYR A 326 -8.01 33.14 25.28
N PRO A 327 -7.19 32.15 24.89
CA PRO A 327 -6.06 32.40 24.00
C PRO A 327 -6.48 32.71 22.57
N TYR A 328 -5.65 33.44 21.84
CA TYR A 328 -5.78 33.69 20.40
C TYR A 328 -5.97 32.37 19.62
N ALA A 329 -6.95 32.30 18.74
CA ALA A 329 -7.27 31.16 17.88
C ALA A 329 -7.50 29.83 18.63
N SER A 330 -8.03 29.89 19.86
CA SER A 330 -8.30 28.70 20.69
C SER A 330 -9.74 28.21 20.60
N MET A 331 -9.97 26.91 20.78
CA MET A 331 -11.29 26.30 20.92
C MET A 331 -11.43 25.60 22.28
N ALA A 332 -12.54 25.84 22.99
CA ALA A 332 -12.86 25.17 24.26
C ALA A 332 -14.26 24.54 24.24
N LEU A 333 -14.38 23.31 24.72
CA LEU A 333 -15.65 22.60 24.88
C LEU A 333 -15.71 21.83 26.21
N GLY A 334 -16.89 21.34 26.59
CA GLY A 334 -17.10 20.58 27.83
C GLY A 334 -17.67 21.43 28.96
N LYS A 335 -17.14 21.30 30.19
CA LYS A 335 -17.54 22.12 31.34
C LYS A 335 -16.35 22.57 32.18
N PHE A 336 -16.41 23.81 32.69
CA PHE A 336 -15.44 24.33 33.66
C PHE A 336 -13.96 24.06 33.31
N ASN A 337 -13.50 24.41 32.10
CA ASN A 337 -12.10 24.25 31.70
C ASN A 337 -11.18 25.26 32.43
N THR A 338 -9.91 24.91 32.63
CA THR A 338 -8.86 25.87 33.03
C THR A 338 -8.30 26.55 31.78
N VAL A 339 -7.89 27.82 31.90
CA VAL A 339 -7.19 28.48 30.79
C VAL A 339 -6.36 29.68 31.23
N VAL A 340 -5.13 29.76 30.73
CA VAL A 340 -4.19 30.89 30.80
C VAL A 340 -3.56 31.03 29.41
N GLY A 341 -3.29 32.25 28.94
CA GLY A 341 -2.64 32.51 27.65
C GLY A 341 -2.81 33.95 27.19
N ASP A 342 -2.36 34.27 25.99
CA ASP A 342 -2.51 35.60 25.37
C ASP A 342 -3.75 35.63 24.46
N SER A 343 -4.62 36.63 24.64
CA SER A 343 -5.89 36.74 23.91
C SER A 343 -5.77 37.41 22.53
N ALA A 344 -4.63 38.05 22.24
CA ALA A 344 -4.46 38.90 21.05
C ALA A 344 -3.45 38.35 20.03
N SER A 345 -2.50 37.52 20.45
CA SER A 345 -1.35 37.08 19.64
C SER A 345 -1.08 35.57 19.72
N TRP A 346 -0.40 35.02 18.70
CA TRP A 346 0.00 33.62 18.67
C TRP A 346 1.24 33.36 19.56
N VAL A 347 1.06 32.66 20.69
CA VAL A 347 2.14 32.20 21.58
C VAL A 347 2.23 30.68 21.52
N SER A 348 3.39 30.11 21.22
CA SER A 348 3.53 28.66 20.93
C SER A 348 3.14 27.74 22.09
N THR A 349 3.25 28.19 23.32
CA THR A 349 2.91 27.43 24.54
C THR A 349 1.45 27.58 24.97
N ASP A 350 0.66 28.42 24.29
CA ASP A 350 -0.75 28.59 24.62
C ASP A 350 -1.61 27.46 24.06
N PRO A 351 -2.73 27.12 24.71
CA PRO A 351 -3.71 26.18 24.18
C PRO A 351 -4.31 26.61 22.83
N ILE A 352 -4.43 25.65 21.90
CA ILE A 352 -5.23 25.76 20.67
C ILE A 352 -6.56 24.99 20.79
N PHE A 353 -6.61 23.90 21.54
CA PHE A 353 -7.81 23.08 21.72
C PHE A 353 -7.91 22.54 23.15
N ILE A 354 -9.08 22.65 23.78
CA ILE A 354 -9.29 22.33 25.19
C ILE A 354 -10.64 21.60 25.37
N ILE A 355 -10.65 20.50 26.13
CA ILE A 355 -11.86 19.86 26.66
C ILE A 355 -11.82 19.96 28.17
N GLY A 356 -12.75 20.74 28.73
CA GLY A 356 -12.93 20.88 30.18
C GLY A 356 -13.82 19.80 30.78
N ASP A 357 -13.43 19.30 31.94
CA ASP A 357 -14.19 18.33 32.73
C ASP A 357 -14.38 18.73 34.21
N GLY A 358 -13.99 19.96 34.57
CA GLY A 358 -14.04 20.48 35.94
C GLY A 358 -15.43 20.39 36.58
N LEU A 359 -15.49 20.29 37.91
CA LEU A 359 -16.76 20.06 38.62
C LEU A 359 -17.51 21.36 38.93
N THR A 360 -16.78 22.44 39.24
CA THR A 360 -17.33 23.73 39.66
C THR A 360 -16.45 24.88 39.15
N ASN A 361 -16.93 26.11 39.29
CA ASN A 361 -16.16 27.29 38.87
C ASN A 361 -14.87 27.50 39.70
N THR A 362 -14.77 26.89 40.89
CA THR A 362 -13.57 26.91 41.73
C THR A 362 -12.70 25.66 41.55
N THR A 363 -13.18 24.63 40.86
CA THR A 363 -12.48 23.36 40.58
C THR A 363 -12.50 23.06 39.10
N ARG A 364 -11.95 23.99 38.31
CA ARG A 364 -11.78 23.86 36.86
C ARG A 364 -10.67 22.85 36.56
N SER A 365 -10.84 22.05 35.51
CA SER A 365 -9.85 21.08 35.03
C SER A 365 -10.04 20.78 33.54
N ASN A 366 -8.98 20.30 32.90
CA ASN A 366 -8.98 19.86 31.50
C ASN A 366 -8.70 18.36 31.37
N SER A 367 -9.60 17.63 30.71
CA SER A 367 -9.40 16.23 30.35
C SER A 367 -8.54 16.06 29.11
N PHE A 368 -8.51 17.06 28.23
CA PHE A 368 -7.74 17.05 27.00
C PHE A 368 -7.29 18.47 26.62
N MET A 369 -6.03 18.65 26.25
CA MET A 369 -5.49 19.92 25.78
C MET A 369 -4.46 19.72 24.67
N ILE A 370 -4.46 20.61 23.68
CA ILE A 370 -3.40 20.74 22.69
C ILE A 370 -2.88 22.19 22.75
N GLN A 371 -1.57 22.37 22.80
CA GLN A 371 -0.91 23.67 22.64
C GLN A 371 -0.58 23.97 21.18
N LYS A 372 -0.38 25.24 20.86
CA LYS A 372 -0.07 25.71 19.49
C LYS A 372 1.23 25.15 18.90
N ASN A 373 2.16 24.70 19.73
CA ASN A 373 3.38 23.98 19.33
C ASN A 373 3.17 22.47 19.05
N GLY A 374 1.94 21.96 19.20
CA GLY A 374 1.58 20.56 18.99
C GLY A 374 1.65 19.68 20.24
N GLN A 375 2.13 20.20 21.37
CA GLN A 375 2.17 19.44 22.62
C GLN A 375 0.75 19.13 23.11
N THR A 376 0.47 17.85 23.36
CA THR A 376 -0.87 17.35 23.70
C THR A 376 -0.87 16.73 25.10
N SER A 377 -1.86 17.05 25.94
CA SER A 377 -2.11 16.35 27.21
C SER A 377 -3.49 15.71 27.28
N ILE A 378 -3.56 14.57 27.98
CA ILE A 378 -4.78 13.89 28.39
C ILE A 378 -4.75 13.80 29.92
N GLY A 379 -5.70 14.46 30.58
CA GLY A 379 -5.84 14.48 32.05
C GLY A 379 -4.81 15.34 32.80
N TYR A 380 -4.14 16.27 32.12
CA TYR A 380 -3.32 17.32 32.73
C TYR A 380 -3.70 18.70 32.16
N ASP A 381 -3.67 19.72 33.02
CA ASP A 381 -3.93 21.12 32.65
C ASP A 381 -2.80 21.79 31.86
N SER A 382 -1.63 21.16 31.72
CA SER A 382 -0.52 21.67 30.89
C SER A 382 0.41 20.53 30.45
N PRO A 383 0.61 20.30 29.15
CA PRO A 383 1.59 19.33 28.66
C PRO A 383 3.03 19.82 28.90
N THR A 384 3.93 18.91 29.28
CA THR A 384 5.37 19.17 29.44
C THR A 384 6.23 18.54 28.32
N GLY A 385 5.59 17.81 27.40
CA GLY A 385 6.18 17.13 26.25
C GLY A 385 5.16 16.98 25.11
N MET A 386 5.54 16.28 24.02
CA MET A 386 4.67 16.16 22.83
C MET A 386 3.35 15.44 23.10
N LEU A 387 3.34 14.42 23.96
CA LEU A 387 2.15 13.72 24.42
C LEU A 387 2.29 13.34 25.90
N ASN A 388 1.46 13.91 26.77
CA ASN A 388 1.44 13.65 28.22
C ASN A 388 0.07 13.06 28.64
N ILE A 389 0.04 11.84 29.14
CA ILE A 389 -1.20 11.18 29.62
C ILE A 389 -1.12 11.00 31.14
N SER A 390 -2.11 11.46 31.91
CA SER A 390 -2.13 11.31 33.36
C SER A 390 -2.48 9.88 33.78
N THR A 391 -1.76 9.36 34.78
CA THR A 391 -1.85 7.96 35.23
C THR A 391 -2.91 7.74 36.32
N GLU A 392 -3.72 8.75 36.66
CA GLU A 392 -4.80 8.60 37.65
C GLU A 392 -6.05 7.92 37.08
N LEU A 393 -6.12 7.72 35.75
CA LEU A 393 -7.02 6.74 35.14
C LEU A 393 -6.35 5.38 35.26
N GLY A 394 -6.87 4.54 36.17
CA GLY A 394 -6.34 3.21 36.46
C GLY A 394 -6.01 2.44 35.20
N SER A 395 -4.74 2.04 35.08
CA SER A 395 -4.19 1.09 34.14
C SER A 395 -4.68 1.17 32.69
N ILE A 396 -3.75 1.47 31.77
CA ILE A 396 -3.80 0.93 30.41
C ILE A 396 -3.52 -0.60 30.51
N ASN A 397 -4.40 -1.33 31.19
CA ASN A 397 -4.38 -2.78 31.22
C ASN A 397 -5.37 -3.27 30.16
N ASN A 398 -4.82 -3.95 29.17
CA ASN A 398 -5.47 -4.76 28.13
C ASN A 398 -6.17 -4.02 26.99
N GLY A 399 -5.45 -3.89 25.87
CA GLY A 399 -6.01 -4.28 24.56
C GLY A 399 -6.28 -3.19 23.53
N GLY A 400 -6.00 -1.91 23.79
CA GLY A 400 -6.16 -0.86 22.77
C GLY A 400 -4.84 -0.57 22.05
N ALA A 401 -4.68 -1.06 20.82
CA ALA A 401 -3.53 -0.72 19.98
C ALA A 401 -3.56 0.78 19.61
N LEU A 402 -2.45 1.48 19.87
CA LEU A 402 -2.23 2.86 19.42
C LEU A 402 -1.52 2.81 18.05
N GLU A 403 -2.29 2.84 16.97
CA GLU A 403 -1.75 2.87 15.61
C GLU A 403 -1.04 4.22 15.36
N THR A 404 0.25 4.18 15.01
CA THR A 404 1.01 5.36 14.59
C THR A 404 1.51 5.13 13.16
N SER A 405 1.04 5.95 12.22
CA SER A 405 1.59 5.96 10.87
C SER A 405 2.89 6.76 10.88
N ASN A 406 4.04 6.08 10.87
CA ASN A 406 5.37 6.61 10.58
C ASN A 406 6.14 7.35 11.70
N ALA A 407 5.81 7.17 12.98
CA ALA A 407 6.65 7.65 14.08
C ALA A 407 6.94 6.52 15.08
N SER A 408 8.22 6.24 15.33
CA SER A 408 8.66 5.27 16.33
C SER A 408 8.17 5.68 17.73
N LEU A 409 7.27 4.87 18.29
CA LEU A 409 6.71 5.03 19.63
C LEU A 409 7.68 4.45 20.67
N LEU A 410 8.45 5.33 21.34
CA LEU A 410 9.30 4.94 22.46
C LEU A 410 8.45 4.79 23.73
N ILE A 411 8.04 3.57 24.07
CA ILE A 411 7.43 3.25 25.36
C ILE A 411 8.49 2.52 26.20
N GLY A 412 9.14 3.23 27.12
CA GLY A 412 10.07 2.63 28.07
C GLY A 412 10.93 3.67 28.77
N THR A 413 10.97 3.63 30.09
CA THR A 413 12.04 4.25 30.87
C THR A 413 13.22 3.29 30.93
N SER A 414 14.42 3.83 31.18
CA SER A 414 15.72 3.14 31.13
C SER A 414 15.90 1.93 32.07
N THR A 415 14.86 1.46 32.75
CA THR A 415 14.96 0.46 33.83
C THR A 415 13.94 -0.68 33.77
N SER A 416 12.99 -0.71 32.83
CA SER A 416 12.04 -1.82 32.74
C SER A 416 11.59 -2.06 31.31
N GLY A 417 11.85 -3.28 30.82
CA GLY A 417 11.48 -3.70 29.47
C GLY A 417 9.97 -3.72 29.24
N MET A 418 9.60 -3.58 27.98
CA MET A 418 8.22 -3.67 27.52
C MET A 418 7.74 -5.13 27.61
N ALA A 419 6.67 -5.37 28.38
CA ALA A 419 5.96 -6.65 28.35
C ALA A 419 4.97 -6.63 27.18
N PHE A 420 5.20 -7.45 26.15
CA PHE A 420 4.25 -7.69 25.07
C PHE A 420 3.45 -8.95 25.35
N ASP A 421 2.12 -8.85 25.37
CA ASP A 421 1.25 -10.00 25.57
C ASP A 421 1.15 -10.83 24.27
N ALA A 422 1.99 -11.86 24.23
CA ALA A 422 2.01 -13.10 23.45
C ALA A 422 1.60 -13.20 21.95
N ASN A 423 0.95 -12.26 21.24
CA ASN A 423 0.40 -12.63 19.91
C ASN A 423 0.28 -11.58 18.78
N GLN A 424 0.79 -10.35 18.89
CA GLN A 424 0.61 -9.35 17.80
C GLN A 424 1.79 -8.37 17.69
N ILE A 425 2.96 -8.82 17.21
CA ILE A 425 3.97 -7.90 16.67
C ILE A 425 3.88 -7.95 15.14
N GLU A 426 3.00 -7.12 14.57
CA GLU A 426 2.95 -6.88 13.12
C GLU A 426 3.88 -5.71 12.78
N THR A 427 5.02 -6.01 12.13
CA THR A 427 5.96 -4.97 11.67
C THR A 427 5.60 -4.49 10.28
N VAL A 428 4.97 -3.32 10.20
CA VAL A 428 4.79 -2.61 8.92
C VAL A 428 6.06 -1.80 8.63
N GLY A 429 7.10 -2.45 8.11
CA GLY A 429 8.36 -1.80 7.72
C GLY A 429 9.63 -2.54 8.13
N SER A 430 10.24 -3.23 7.16
CA SER A 430 11.58 -3.82 7.03
C SER A 430 12.32 -4.54 8.19
N THR A 431 12.23 -4.17 9.47
CA THR A 431 13.08 -4.80 10.51
C THR A 431 12.54 -4.60 11.93
N LEU A 432 12.48 -5.68 12.74
CA LEU A 432 12.31 -5.62 14.19
C LEU A 432 13.68 -5.78 14.85
N ASN A 433 14.22 -4.69 15.42
CA ASN A 433 15.47 -4.72 16.17
C ASN A 433 15.19 -4.76 17.67
N PHE A 434 15.62 -5.82 18.35
CA PHE A 434 15.74 -5.81 19.81
C PHE A 434 17.10 -5.22 20.16
N ASN A 435 17.13 -3.92 20.45
CA ASN A 435 18.33 -3.24 20.97
C ASN A 435 18.45 -3.54 22.46
N PHE A 436 19.41 -4.38 22.83
CA PHE A 436 19.83 -4.53 24.21
C PHE A 436 20.79 -3.38 24.58
N SER A 437 20.93 -3.05 25.86
CA SER A 437 21.75 -1.91 26.32
C SER A 437 23.27 -2.16 26.18
N SER A 438 23.66 -3.41 25.98
CA SER A 438 24.98 -3.89 25.53
C SER A 438 24.99 -4.01 24.01
N SER A 439 26.17 -4.10 23.39
CA SER A 439 26.39 -4.20 21.92
C SER A 439 25.84 -5.47 21.24
N GLU A 440 24.78 -6.06 21.78
CA GLU A 440 24.14 -7.29 21.36
C GLU A 440 22.85 -6.93 20.62
N ASN A 441 22.79 -7.24 19.33
CA ASN A 441 21.63 -6.96 18.49
C ASN A 441 21.00 -8.26 18.03
N VAL A 442 19.73 -8.51 18.38
CA VAL A 442 18.92 -9.54 17.69
C VAL A 442 18.08 -8.84 16.64
N THR A 443 18.34 -9.15 15.38
CA THR A 443 17.69 -8.58 14.20
C THR A 443 16.75 -9.62 13.58
N LEU A 444 15.45 -9.36 13.59
CA LEU A 444 14.50 -10.12 12.76
C LEU A 444 14.21 -9.33 11.48
N VAL A 445 14.55 -9.93 10.33
CA VAL A 445 14.33 -9.31 9.02
C VAL A 445 12.98 -9.77 8.47
N ASN A 446 12.04 -8.82 8.32
CA ASN A 446 10.73 -9.12 7.75
C ASN A 446 10.86 -9.33 6.22
N GLY A 447 10.29 -10.42 5.70
CA GLY A 447 10.27 -10.74 4.27
C GLY A 447 11.21 -11.87 3.80
N GLY A 448 12.04 -12.43 4.68
CA GLY A 448 12.95 -13.55 4.33
C GLY A 448 12.82 -14.81 5.20
N GLY A 449 12.07 -14.76 6.30
CA GLY A 449 12.00 -15.85 7.28
C GLY A 449 13.30 -16.11 8.03
N LYS A 450 14.18 -15.09 8.13
CA LYS A 450 15.54 -15.21 8.68
C LYS A 450 15.73 -14.42 9.98
N VAL A 451 16.47 -15.00 10.93
CA VAL A 451 16.85 -14.40 12.22
C VAL A 451 18.35 -14.13 12.22
N GLY A 452 18.76 -12.88 12.41
CA GLY A 452 20.15 -12.48 12.57
C GLY A 452 20.48 -12.18 14.04
N ILE A 453 21.58 -12.73 14.57
CA ILE A 453 22.16 -12.32 15.86
C ILE A 453 23.49 -11.65 15.54
N ASN A 454 23.64 -10.37 15.90
CA ASN A 454 24.78 -9.49 15.57
C ASN A 454 25.09 -9.35 14.07
N THR A 455 24.07 -9.55 13.22
CA THR A 455 24.12 -9.27 11.78
C THR A 455 22.77 -8.80 11.29
N SER A 456 22.77 -7.72 10.50
CA SER A 456 21.57 -7.17 9.88
C SER A 456 21.30 -7.74 8.47
N SER A 457 22.18 -8.61 7.96
CA SER A 457 22.04 -9.28 6.66
C SER A 457 22.19 -10.80 6.83
N PRO A 458 21.19 -11.49 7.42
CA PRO A 458 21.24 -12.93 7.57
C PRO A 458 21.20 -13.63 6.20
N GLU A 459 22.24 -14.40 5.86
CA GLU A 459 22.27 -15.19 4.63
C GLU A 459 21.47 -16.50 4.75
N HIS A 460 21.23 -16.96 5.99
CA HIS A 460 20.52 -18.20 6.33
C HIS A 460 19.35 -17.93 7.29
N SER A 461 18.40 -18.86 7.41
CA SER A 461 17.21 -18.72 8.28
C SER A 461 17.54 -18.41 9.74
N VAL A 462 18.71 -18.83 10.23
CA VAL A 462 19.32 -18.29 11.46
C VAL A 462 20.79 -17.98 11.14
N HIS A 463 21.22 -16.73 11.27
CA HIS A 463 22.60 -16.28 11.07
C HIS A 463 23.10 -15.64 12.37
N ILE A 464 23.97 -16.33 13.09
CA ILE A 464 24.67 -15.80 14.27
C ILE A 464 26.04 -15.33 13.82
N ASN A 465 26.33 -14.04 13.96
CA ASN A 465 27.61 -13.44 13.64
C ASN A 465 28.34 -13.11 14.95
N ASN A 466 29.63 -13.42 15.08
CA ASN A 466 30.42 -13.08 16.26
C ASN A 466 31.41 -11.97 15.89
N PRO A 467 31.15 -10.69 16.25
CA PRO A 467 32.01 -9.58 15.86
C PRO A 467 33.32 -9.47 16.69
N GLY A 468 33.63 -10.43 17.57
CA GLY A 468 34.76 -10.34 18.50
C GLY A 468 36.11 -10.77 17.92
N THR A 469 37.12 -9.88 18.03
CA THR A 469 38.56 -10.15 17.82
C THR A 469 39.20 -10.93 18.97
N VAL A 470 38.56 -12.00 19.46
CA VAL A 470 39.18 -12.93 20.40
C VAL A 470 39.74 -14.13 19.64
N SER A 471 40.86 -14.67 20.09
CA SER A 471 41.67 -15.68 19.38
C SER A 471 40.99 -17.02 19.11
N SER A 472 39.73 -17.19 19.55
CA SER A 472 38.82 -18.27 19.17
C SER A 472 37.37 -17.77 19.25
N PRO A 473 36.78 -17.19 18.17
CA PRO A 473 35.37 -16.85 18.17
C PRO A 473 34.57 -18.16 18.02
N THR A 474 34.18 -18.79 19.11
CA THR A 474 33.20 -19.88 19.06
C THR A 474 31.80 -19.27 19.00
N ILE A 475 30.94 -19.85 18.15
CA ILE A 475 29.50 -19.63 18.22
C ILE A 475 28.98 -20.78 19.08
N ASP A 476 28.73 -20.51 20.35
CA ASP A 476 28.28 -21.53 21.29
C ASP A 476 26.76 -21.67 21.22
N LEU A 477 26.27 -22.85 20.80
CA LEU A 477 24.89 -23.26 21.00
C LEU A 477 24.79 -24.05 22.32
N VAL A 478 24.50 -23.36 23.44
CA VAL A 478 24.38 -23.99 24.75
C VAL A 478 22.96 -24.54 24.94
N LEU A 479 22.80 -25.86 24.84
CA LEU A 479 21.55 -26.56 25.16
C LEU A 479 21.66 -27.15 26.57
N ALA A 480 21.04 -26.49 27.54
CA ALA A 480 20.96 -26.96 28.91
C ALA A 480 19.57 -27.54 29.19
N SER A 481 19.53 -28.71 29.81
CA SER A 481 18.29 -29.38 30.19
C SER A 481 18.32 -29.68 31.69
N ALA A 482 17.17 -29.61 32.35
CA ALA A 482 17.05 -29.97 33.77
C ALA A 482 17.50 -31.41 34.00
N THR A 483 17.97 -31.72 35.21
CA THR A 483 18.47 -33.05 35.59
C THR A 483 17.48 -34.14 35.15
N SER A 484 18.00 -35.17 34.44
CA SER A 484 17.27 -36.30 33.86
C SER A 484 16.68 -36.14 32.45
N LYS A 485 16.96 -35.04 31.73
CA LYS A 485 16.61 -34.91 30.30
C LYS A 485 17.83 -34.59 29.45
N ARG A 486 17.93 -35.22 28.28
CA ARG A 486 19.05 -35.07 27.34
C ARG A 486 18.80 -33.83 26.48
N PRO A 487 19.69 -32.82 26.45
CA PRO A 487 19.60 -31.77 25.44
C PRO A 487 19.68 -32.38 24.04
N THR A 488 18.74 -32.00 23.19
CA THR A 488 18.53 -32.61 21.88
C THR A 488 18.50 -31.56 20.77
N ILE A 489 19.21 -31.83 19.68
CA ILE A 489 18.96 -31.20 18.37
C ILE A 489 18.21 -32.21 17.52
N LEU A 490 16.98 -31.88 17.11
CA LEU A 490 16.13 -32.76 16.30
C LEU A 490 16.14 -32.30 14.83
N PHE A 491 16.43 -33.23 13.93
CA PHE A 491 16.28 -33.09 12.48
C PHE A 491 15.05 -33.90 12.05
N SER A 492 13.92 -33.23 11.81
CA SER A 492 12.66 -33.86 11.37
C SER A 492 12.23 -33.31 10.01
N GLU A 493 11.66 -34.17 9.17
CA GLU A 493 11.09 -33.80 7.86
C GLU A 493 9.62 -33.36 7.98
N ASN A 494 8.98 -33.55 9.15
CA ASN A 494 7.57 -33.25 9.37
C ASN A 494 7.36 -32.43 10.65
N SER A 495 6.70 -31.28 10.53
CA SER A 495 6.61 -30.26 11.59
C SER A 495 5.47 -30.48 12.58
N SER A 496 4.68 -31.55 12.43
CA SER A 496 3.45 -31.78 13.18
C SER A 496 3.64 -32.43 14.55
N SER A 497 4.82 -32.99 14.83
CA SER A 497 5.16 -33.63 16.09
C SER A 497 6.65 -33.39 16.40
N LEU A 498 6.95 -32.93 17.61
CA LEU A 498 8.32 -32.79 18.15
C LEU A 498 8.83 -34.13 18.71
N ASP A 499 8.29 -35.26 18.25
CA ASP A 499 8.63 -36.57 18.79
C ASP A 499 9.84 -37.15 18.05
N LEU A 500 10.72 -37.81 18.81
CA LEU A 500 11.92 -38.53 18.32
C LEU A 500 11.58 -39.69 17.33
N ASN A 501 10.30 -39.87 17.02
CA ASN A 501 9.79 -40.92 16.15
C ASN A 501 9.86 -40.58 14.67
N ASP A 502 9.99 -39.30 14.30
CA ASP A 502 9.89 -38.84 12.90
C ASP A 502 11.20 -38.22 12.37
N GLY A 503 12.30 -38.29 13.14
CA GLY A 503 13.56 -37.62 12.80
C GLY A 503 14.81 -38.29 13.34
N MET A 504 15.97 -37.73 12.99
CA MET A 504 17.25 -38.05 13.61
C MET A 504 17.58 -37.02 14.68
N SER A 505 18.25 -37.44 15.75
CA SER A 505 18.64 -36.51 16.82
C SER A 505 20.11 -36.61 17.20
N LEU A 506 20.67 -35.46 17.58
CA LEU A 506 21.96 -35.35 18.27
C LEU A 506 21.68 -35.08 19.74
N GLU A 507 22.19 -35.95 20.62
CA GLU A 507 21.86 -35.90 22.03
C GLU A 507 23.11 -36.08 22.89
N TYR A 508 23.20 -35.27 23.93
CA TYR A 508 24.18 -35.44 25.00
C TYR A 508 23.47 -35.95 26.25
N ASP A 509 23.98 -37.02 26.86
CA ASP A 509 23.47 -37.51 28.14
C ASP A 509 24.48 -37.25 29.26
N GLY A 510 24.14 -36.31 30.14
CA GLY A 510 24.88 -36.02 31.37
C GLY A 510 24.23 -36.58 32.63
N ALA A 511 23.11 -37.29 32.52
CA ALA A 511 22.38 -37.81 33.67
C ALA A 511 22.77 -39.27 33.94
N VAL A 512 23.54 -39.47 35.02
CA VAL A 512 23.91 -40.78 35.60
C VAL A 512 25.01 -41.53 34.81
N SER A 513 26.24 -41.46 35.33
CA SER A 513 27.45 -42.21 34.93
C SER A 513 27.72 -42.32 33.42
N GLY A 514 28.46 -41.35 32.87
CA GLY A 514 29.31 -41.63 31.70
C GLY A 514 29.26 -40.69 30.51
N ASN A 515 28.74 -39.45 30.62
CA ASN A 515 28.78 -38.38 29.60
C ASN A 515 28.82 -38.91 28.15
N LYS A 516 27.67 -39.34 27.63
CA LYS A 516 27.59 -40.02 26.32
C LYS A 516 27.07 -39.08 25.24
N PHE A 517 27.66 -39.16 24.04
CA PHE A 517 27.15 -38.49 22.84
C PHE A 517 26.48 -39.49 21.92
N TYR A 518 25.33 -39.13 21.37
CA TYR A 518 24.51 -40.02 20.56
C TYR A 518 24.08 -39.37 19.27
N ILE A 519 24.08 -40.18 18.22
CA ILE A 519 23.31 -39.95 17.01
C ILE A 519 22.22 -41.01 16.98
N ASN A 520 20.97 -40.59 17.17
CA ASN A 520 19.83 -41.49 17.14
C ASN A 520 19.19 -41.51 15.75
N GLY A 521 18.72 -42.69 15.34
CA GLY A 521 17.83 -42.84 14.21
C GLY A 521 16.37 -42.60 14.60
N ILE A 522 15.51 -42.75 13.59
CA ILE A 522 14.04 -42.73 13.72
C ILE A 522 13.59 -43.67 14.85
N GLY A 523 12.76 -43.16 15.77
CA GLY A 523 12.26 -43.90 16.94
C GLY A 523 13.18 -43.82 18.16
N GLY A 524 14.18 -42.95 18.17
CA GLY A 524 15.08 -42.71 19.31
C GLY A 524 16.11 -43.83 19.56
N THR A 525 16.33 -44.72 18.59
CA THR A 525 17.30 -45.81 18.70
C THR A 525 18.72 -45.30 18.40
N PRO A 526 19.70 -45.49 19.29
CA PRO A 526 21.07 -45.05 19.02
C PRO A 526 21.68 -45.79 17.84
N ARG A 527 22.23 -45.04 16.88
CA ARG A 527 22.97 -45.58 15.73
C ARG A 527 24.47 -45.41 15.88
N LEU A 528 24.88 -44.29 16.46
CA LEU A 528 26.27 -44.03 16.85
C LEU A 528 26.28 -43.52 18.28
N ILE A 529 27.18 -44.07 19.09
CA ILE A 529 27.43 -43.66 20.47
C ILE A 529 28.91 -43.39 20.65
N VAL A 530 29.24 -42.32 21.37
CA VAL A 530 30.58 -42.08 21.91
C VAL A 530 30.45 -42.01 23.43
N GLU A 531 31.13 -42.93 24.12
CA GLU A 531 31.19 -42.92 25.57
C GLU A 531 32.25 -41.95 26.09
N ASN A 532 32.16 -41.53 27.36
CA ASN A 532 33.18 -40.69 27.98
C ASN A 532 34.55 -41.38 28.12
N SER A 533 34.60 -42.72 28.02
CA SER A 533 35.86 -43.48 27.90
C SER A 533 36.55 -43.28 26.54
N GLY A 534 35.83 -42.77 25.53
CA GLY A 534 36.28 -42.66 24.15
C GLY A 534 35.81 -43.80 23.25
N ASP A 535 35.12 -44.81 23.78
CA ASP A 535 34.62 -45.95 23.02
C ASP A 535 33.48 -45.54 22.07
N VAL A 536 33.58 -45.95 20.80
CA VAL A 536 32.62 -45.63 19.75
C VAL A 536 31.84 -46.87 19.34
N GLY A 537 30.53 -46.87 19.59
CA GLY A 537 29.62 -47.92 19.14
C GLY A 537 28.86 -47.51 17.88
N ILE A 538 28.83 -48.35 16.86
CA ILE A 538 27.96 -48.21 15.68
C ILE A 538 27.04 -49.43 15.64
N GLY A 539 25.73 -49.21 15.83
CA GLY A 539 24.73 -50.27 15.93
C GLY A 539 24.70 -51.03 17.27
N THR A 540 25.51 -50.62 18.26
CA THR A 540 25.50 -51.12 19.65
C THR A 540 25.37 -49.97 20.64
N THR A 541 24.75 -50.22 21.79
CA THR A 541 24.59 -49.23 22.87
C THR A 541 25.60 -49.31 24.01
N ASN A 542 26.38 -50.38 24.05
CA ASN A 542 27.40 -50.63 25.07
C ASN A 542 28.65 -51.21 24.39
N PRO A 543 29.43 -50.40 23.67
CA PRO A 543 30.66 -50.86 23.03
C PRO A 543 31.62 -51.43 24.09
N THR A 544 32.20 -52.61 23.85
CA THR A 544 33.22 -53.21 24.74
C THR A 544 34.66 -52.93 24.29
N GLU A 545 34.81 -52.27 23.14
CA GLU A 545 36.09 -51.92 22.52
C GLU A 545 36.02 -50.48 21.98
N LEU A 546 37.18 -49.86 21.73
CA LEU A 546 37.29 -48.46 21.27
C LEU A 546 36.47 -48.16 20.01
N LEU A 547 36.33 -49.12 19.11
CA LEU A 547 35.40 -49.06 17.97
C LEU A 547 34.71 -50.41 17.81
N GLU A 548 33.41 -50.45 18.07
CA GLU A 548 32.57 -51.63 17.87
C GLU A 548 31.50 -51.36 16.81
N VAL A 549 31.48 -52.18 15.75
CA VAL A 549 30.41 -52.17 14.75
C VAL A 549 29.64 -53.47 14.89
N SER A 550 28.37 -53.38 15.29
CA SER A 550 27.54 -54.53 15.62
C SER A 550 26.18 -54.45 14.92
N GLU A 551 25.70 -55.59 14.41
CA GLU A 551 24.39 -55.75 13.80
C GLU A 551 23.94 -57.21 13.93
N ALA A 552 22.64 -57.49 13.88
CA ALA A 552 22.10 -58.86 13.93
C ALA A 552 22.51 -59.74 12.72
N GLY A 553 22.90 -59.10 11.61
CA GLY A 553 23.37 -59.75 10.39
C GLY A 553 24.90 -59.73 10.24
N ASN A 554 25.36 -59.53 9.01
CA ASN A 554 26.78 -59.38 8.74
C ASN A 554 27.22 -57.93 9.01
N ALA A 555 27.76 -57.66 10.19
CA ALA A 555 28.46 -56.40 10.44
C ALA A 555 29.73 -56.32 9.55
N ARG A 556 29.88 -55.24 8.77
CA ARG A 556 31.02 -55.02 7.88
C ARG A 556 31.48 -53.57 7.92
N ILE A 557 32.79 -53.37 8.01
CA ILE A 557 33.43 -52.08 7.71
C ILE A 557 33.86 -52.12 6.25
N ARG A 558 33.37 -51.19 5.43
CA ARG A 558 33.76 -51.07 4.02
C ARG A 558 34.73 -49.89 3.86
N VAL A 559 35.96 -50.18 3.43
CA VAL A 559 36.92 -49.16 2.97
C VAL A 559 36.90 -49.16 1.45
N THR A 560 36.58 -48.01 0.84
CA THR A 560 36.50 -47.85 -0.63
C THR A 560 37.44 -46.75 -1.08
N SER A 561 38.11 -46.97 -2.20
CA SER A 561 38.80 -45.94 -2.99
C SER A 561 38.03 -45.78 -4.30
N THR A 562 37.74 -44.55 -4.71
CA THR A 562 36.89 -44.24 -5.88
C THR A 562 37.68 -44.04 -7.18
N ASN A 563 38.99 -44.20 -7.13
CA ASN A 563 39.90 -44.19 -8.28
C ASN A 563 40.76 -45.47 -8.27
N ASN A 564 41.73 -45.59 -9.18
CA ASN A 564 42.65 -46.75 -9.24
C ASN A 564 43.67 -46.82 -8.07
N SER A 565 43.40 -46.17 -6.94
CA SER A 565 44.25 -46.22 -5.75
C SER A 565 43.79 -47.31 -4.79
N SER A 566 44.71 -47.80 -3.98
CA SER A 566 44.45 -48.83 -2.98
C SER A 566 43.48 -48.36 -1.90
N ALA A 567 42.43 -49.15 -1.66
CA ALA A 567 41.63 -49.07 -0.43
C ALA A 567 42.21 -50.06 0.58
N GLY A 568 42.42 -49.63 1.84
CA GLY A 568 43.01 -50.51 2.85
C GLY A 568 42.72 -50.06 4.27
N ILE A 569 42.76 -51.01 5.20
CA ILE A 569 42.85 -50.74 6.63
C ILE A 569 44.33 -50.72 6.97
N GLU A 570 44.85 -49.57 7.38
CA GLU A 570 46.24 -49.41 7.80
C GLU A 570 46.32 -49.50 9.34
N LEU A 571 47.10 -50.46 9.85
CA LEU A 571 47.38 -50.63 11.27
C LEU A 571 48.83 -50.22 11.53
N VAL A 572 49.04 -48.97 11.97
CA VAL A 572 50.37 -48.42 12.23
C VAL A 572 50.64 -48.41 13.73
N ARG A 573 51.78 -48.99 14.14
CA ARG A 573 52.32 -48.81 15.50
C ARG A 573 53.59 -47.96 15.43
N SER A 574 53.69 -46.95 16.29
CA SER A 574 54.76 -45.93 16.25
C SER A 574 56.03 -46.27 17.07
N SER A 575 56.20 -47.49 17.57
CA SER A 575 57.38 -47.92 18.36
C SER A 575 58.22 -49.02 17.69
N THR A 576 59.55 -48.96 17.88
CA THR A 576 60.58 -49.58 17.04
C THR A 576 61.01 -51.02 17.41
N SER A 577 60.18 -51.85 18.04
CA SER A 577 60.58 -53.25 18.32
C SER A 577 59.43 -54.27 18.17
N ASN A 578 59.51 -55.03 17.07
CA ASN A 578 58.74 -56.20 16.62
C ASN A 578 57.25 -56.04 16.30
N THR A 579 56.81 -56.83 15.30
CA THR A 579 55.51 -56.78 14.61
C THR A 579 54.33 -57.19 15.48
N ASP A 580 53.24 -56.43 15.36
CA ASP A 580 51.90 -57.00 15.35
C ASP A 580 51.21 -56.53 14.06
N TRP A 581 51.15 -57.41 13.06
CA TRP A 581 50.15 -57.34 11.99
C TRP A 581 49.02 -58.24 12.44
N ARG A 582 47.82 -57.69 12.70
CA ARG A 582 46.71 -58.54 13.16
C ARG A 582 45.41 -58.22 12.45
N ILE A 583 44.99 -59.17 11.62
CA ILE A 583 43.60 -59.44 11.27
C ILE A 583 43.24 -60.71 12.02
N GLU A 584 42.60 -60.58 13.18
CA GLU A 584 42.24 -61.71 14.03
C GLU A 584 40.81 -62.15 13.72
N ASN A 585 40.64 -63.45 13.48
CA ASN A 585 39.34 -64.10 13.52
C ASN A 585 39.51 -65.35 14.38
N SER A 586 38.69 -65.51 15.42
CA SER A 586 38.65 -66.72 16.28
C SER A 586 38.02 -67.95 15.57
N GLY A 587 38.16 -68.00 14.25
CA GLY A 587 37.61 -68.96 13.30
C GLY A 587 38.49 -69.01 12.05
N ASN A 588 37.92 -68.85 10.85
CA ASN A 588 38.68 -68.85 9.59
C ASN A 588 38.85 -67.43 9.05
N LEU A 589 40.09 -66.99 8.79
CA LEU A 589 40.30 -65.81 7.96
C LEU A 589 40.09 -66.20 6.48
N LYS A 590 39.08 -65.60 5.86
CA LYS A 590 38.65 -65.91 4.49
C LYS A 590 38.91 -64.73 3.58
N PHE A 591 39.53 -64.99 2.43
CA PHE A 591 39.71 -64.00 1.38
C PHE A 591 38.66 -64.23 0.31
N PHE A 592 37.86 -63.22 0.01
CA PHE A 592 36.83 -63.28 -1.02
C PHE A 592 37.20 -62.36 -2.19
N SER A 593 36.80 -62.75 -3.40
CA SER A 593 36.77 -61.87 -4.55
C SER A 593 35.31 -61.65 -5.00
N SER A 594 35.02 -60.47 -5.54
CA SER A 594 33.73 -60.18 -6.19
C SER A 594 33.94 -59.13 -7.28
N LEU A 595 33.19 -59.23 -8.37
CA LEU A 595 33.20 -58.25 -9.47
C LEU A 595 32.40 -56.99 -9.14
N ASN A 596 31.43 -57.05 -8.23
CA ASN A 596 30.65 -55.91 -7.78
C ASN A 596 30.04 -56.12 -6.38
N ILE A 597 29.53 -55.04 -5.79
CA ILE A 597 29.09 -54.97 -4.40
C ILE A 597 27.89 -55.89 -4.06
N ASN A 598 27.07 -56.24 -5.06
CA ASN A 598 25.83 -57.01 -4.89
C ASN A 598 25.90 -58.43 -5.49
N GLY A 599 27.00 -58.79 -6.14
CA GLY A 599 27.25 -60.13 -6.67
C GLY A 599 27.69 -61.09 -5.57
N GLY A 600 27.42 -62.38 -5.76
CA GLY A 600 27.91 -63.42 -4.85
C GLY A 600 29.43 -63.36 -4.77
N ALA A 601 29.96 -63.15 -3.56
CA ALA A 601 31.40 -63.18 -3.32
C ALA A 601 31.89 -64.63 -3.32
N THR A 602 33.01 -64.91 -4.00
CA THR A 602 33.60 -66.26 -4.07
C THR A 602 34.77 -66.34 -3.08
N GLU A 603 34.77 -67.32 -2.17
CA GLU A 603 35.91 -67.58 -1.29
C GLU A 603 37.08 -68.08 -2.15
N GLU A 604 38.25 -67.47 -2.00
CA GLU A 604 39.45 -67.77 -2.79
C GLU A 604 40.42 -68.67 -1.99
N TYR A 605 40.82 -68.19 -0.81
CA TYR A 605 41.68 -68.90 0.13
C TYR A 605 41.12 -68.81 1.55
N SER A 606 41.38 -69.87 2.33
CA SER A 606 40.96 -69.99 3.73
C SER A 606 42.18 -70.28 4.60
N PHE A 607 42.36 -69.46 5.64
CA PHE A 607 43.29 -69.71 6.74
C PHE A 607 42.46 -70.24 7.90
N GLY A 608 42.40 -71.56 8.02
CA GLY A 608 41.73 -72.22 9.13
C GLY A 608 42.71 -72.57 10.24
N THR A 609 42.18 -73.11 11.35
CA THR A 609 43.00 -73.56 12.49
C THR A 609 43.96 -74.67 12.05
N GLY A 610 45.19 -74.30 11.71
CA GLY A 610 46.28 -75.22 11.33
C GLY A 610 46.40 -75.54 9.83
N ILE A 611 45.63 -74.91 8.93
CA ILE A 611 45.77 -75.16 7.48
C ILE A 611 45.55 -73.89 6.66
N PHE A 612 46.42 -73.70 5.67
CA PHE A 612 46.22 -72.76 4.56
C PHE A 612 45.81 -73.56 3.31
N ARG A 613 44.62 -73.29 2.77
CA ARG A 613 44.07 -74.05 1.64
C ARG A 613 43.29 -73.16 0.65
N PRO A 614 43.17 -73.57 -0.63
CA PRO A 614 42.18 -73.00 -1.51
C PRO A 614 40.76 -73.33 -1.03
N ALA A 615 39.80 -72.47 -1.37
CA ALA A 615 38.41 -72.68 -1.00
C ALA A 615 37.78 -73.89 -1.72
N LEU A 616 38.12 -74.06 -3.00
CA LEU A 616 37.67 -75.14 -3.87
C LEU A 616 38.83 -76.09 -4.21
N ASP A 617 38.53 -77.38 -4.28
CA ASP A 617 39.47 -78.43 -4.66
C ASP A 617 39.93 -78.24 -6.13
N ASN A 618 41.22 -78.45 -6.39
CA ASN A 618 41.85 -78.35 -7.71
C ASN A 618 41.54 -77.05 -8.52
N ASN A 619 41.35 -75.91 -7.86
CA ASN A 619 40.94 -74.66 -8.52
C ASN A 619 41.99 -73.53 -8.51
N LYS A 620 42.95 -73.56 -7.57
CA LYS A 620 43.92 -72.48 -7.39
C LYS A 620 45.34 -73.02 -7.32
N GLN A 621 46.25 -72.35 -8.02
CA GLN A 621 47.68 -72.61 -7.97
C GLN A 621 48.33 -71.86 -6.79
N LEU A 622 49.52 -72.29 -6.41
CA LEU A 622 50.37 -71.60 -5.42
C LEU A 622 51.55 -70.95 -6.13
N GLY A 623 51.35 -69.72 -6.60
CA GLY A 623 52.28 -69.01 -7.49
C GLY A 623 51.94 -69.22 -8.97
N ALA A 624 52.64 -68.49 -9.84
CA ALA A 624 52.55 -68.56 -11.30
C ALA A 624 53.89 -68.20 -11.94
N SER A 625 54.09 -68.43 -13.23
CA SER A 625 55.34 -68.09 -13.95
C SER A 625 55.85 -66.66 -13.70
N GLY A 626 54.95 -65.67 -13.62
CA GLY A 626 55.27 -64.26 -13.32
C GLY A 626 55.46 -63.92 -11.83
N ASN A 627 54.98 -64.76 -10.90
CA ASN A 627 55.04 -64.55 -9.45
C ASN A 627 55.40 -65.88 -8.75
N ARG A 628 56.67 -66.25 -8.82
CA ARG A 628 57.19 -67.52 -8.30
C ARG A 628 57.60 -67.40 -6.84
N TRP A 629 57.29 -68.43 -6.05
CA TRP A 629 57.85 -68.57 -4.71
C TRP A 629 59.35 -68.83 -4.80
N THR A 630 60.15 -68.13 -3.99
CA THR A 630 61.60 -68.32 -4.00
C THR A 630 61.98 -69.70 -3.46
N LYS A 631 61.35 -70.15 -2.36
CA LYS A 631 61.54 -71.45 -1.70
C LYS A 631 60.28 -71.85 -0.92
N VAL A 632 60.05 -73.16 -0.76
CA VAL A 632 59.06 -73.73 0.16
C VAL A 632 59.79 -74.56 1.21
N TYR A 633 59.68 -74.19 2.48
CA TYR A 633 60.20 -74.98 3.60
C TYR A 633 59.10 -75.89 4.13
N ALA A 634 59.28 -77.20 3.99
CA ALA A 634 58.35 -78.21 4.47
C ALA A 634 59.11 -79.33 5.19
N VAL A 635 58.49 -79.92 6.23
CA VAL A 635 59.06 -81.06 6.95
C VAL A 635 58.96 -82.34 6.11
N ASN A 636 57.82 -82.55 5.46
CA ASN A 636 57.56 -83.68 4.56
C ASN A 636 57.51 -83.21 3.09
N GLY A 637 57.73 -84.12 2.15
CA GLY A 637 57.58 -83.83 0.72
C GLY A 637 56.12 -83.57 0.30
N THR A 638 55.94 -82.86 -0.82
CA THR A 638 54.61 -82.54 -1.38
C THR A 638 53.86 -83.82 -1.78
N ILE A 639 52.59 -83.92 -1.40
CA ILE A 639 51.71 -84.99 -1.82
C ILE A 639 51.10 -84.64 -3.18
N GLN A 640 51.43 -85.42 -4.21
CA GLN A 640 50.76 -85.39 -5.52
C GLN A 640 49.73 -86.53 -5.58
N THR A 641 48.44 -86.20 -5.66
CA THR A 641 47.35 -87.20 -5.64
C THR A 641 47.44 -88.13 -6.85
N SER A 642 47.76 -89.41 -6.63
CA SER A 642 47.93 -90.42 -7.69
C SER A 642 47.00 -91.63 -7.50
N ASP A 643 45.71 -91.39 -7.23
CA ASP A 643 44.72 -92.46 -7.08
C ASP A 643 44.32 -93.04 -8.44
N ARG A 644 44.28 -94.38 -8.57
CA ARG A 644 43.89 -95.07 -9.81
C ARG A 644 42.49 -94.67 -10.29
N ARG A 645 41.58 -94.33 -9.38
CA ARG A 645 40.20 -93.92 -9.70
C ARG A 645 40.12 -92.60 -10.46
N PHE A 646 41.15 -91.75 -10.37
CA PHE A 646 41.22 -90.47 -11.05
C PHE A 646 42.07 -90.51 -12.34
N LYS A 647 42.56 -91.69 -12.75
CA LYS A 647 43.40 -91.85 -13.94
C LYS A 647 42.71 -92.71 -15.00
N LYS A 648 42.95 -92.39 -16.27
CA LYS A 648 42.52 -93.17 -17.44
C LYS A 648 43.72 -93.46 -18.34
N ASN A 649 43.59 -94.42 -19.25
CA ASN A 649 44.63 -94.80 -20.23
C ASN A 649 45.98 -95.18 -19.58
N ILE A 650 45.94 -95.97 -18.51
CA ILE A 650 47.14 -96.42 -17.80
C ILE A 650 47.80 -97.54 -18.61
N VAL A 651 48.93 -97.25 -19.25
CA VAL A 651 49.75 -98.19 -20.03
C VAL A 651 51.18 -98.25 -19.47
N PRO A 652 51.95 -99.33 -19.74
CA PRO A 652 53.37 -99.38 -19.40
C PRO A 652 54.16 -98.21 -20.00
N LEU A 653 55.16 -97.71 -19.27
CA LEU A 653 55.98 -96.58 -19.70
C LEU A 653 56.88 -96.99 -20.87
N THR A 654 56.95 -96.15 -21.91
CA THR A 654 57.82 -96.35 -23.07
C THR A 654 59.22 -95.81 -22.85
N TYR A 655 59.36 -94.80 -21.99
CA TYR A 655 60.64 -94.24 -21.61
C TYR A 655 61.39 -95.19 -20.65
N GLY A 656 62.71 -95.24 -20.80
CA GLY A 656 63.56 -96.10 -20.01
C GLY A 656 65.01 -95.64 -20.00
N LEU A 657 65.93 -96.60 -20.06
CA LEU A 657 67.36 -96.30 -19.94
C LEU A 657 67.90 -95.41 -21.07
N ASP A 658 67.41 -95.56 -22.31
CA ASP A 658 67.94 -94.84 -23.46
C ASP A 658 67.61 -93.34 -23.42
N GLU A 659 66.40 -92.96 -22.99
CA GLU A 659 66.02 -91.56 -22.82
C GLU A 659 66.77 -90.90 -21.67
N ILE A 660 66.88 -91.58 -20.51
CA ILE A 660 67.65 -91.05 -19.37
C ILE A 660 69.12 -90.83 -19.75
N ARG A 661 69.71 -91.71 -20.56
CA ARG A 661 71.08 -91.55 -21.07
C ARG A 661 71.24 -90.40 -22.05
N SER A 662 70.15 -89.97 -22.67
CA SER A 662 70.13 -88.85 -23.62
C SER A 662 69.94 -87.49 -22.93
N LEU A 663 69.53 -87.48 -21.65
CA LEU A 663 69.47 -86.26 -20.84
C LEU A 663 70.87 -85.82 -20.41
N GLU A 664 71.10 -84.50 -20.39
CA GLU A 664 72.37 -83.89 -19.98
C GLU A 664 72.20 -83.10 -18.66
N PRO A 665 72.61 -83.65 -17.51
CA PRO A 665 72.66 -82.91 -16.25
C PRO A 665 73.70 -81.80 -16.32
N VAL A 666 73.30 -80.59 -15.92
CA VAL A 666 74.16 -79.41 -15.94
C VAL A 666 74.25 -78.78 -14.56
N SER A 667 75.31 -77.99 -14.35
CA SER A 667 75.39 -77.05 -13.23
C SER A 667 75.27 -75.64 -13.78
N TYR A 668 74.50 -74.78 -13.10
CA TYR A 668 74.18 -73.44 -13.59
C TYR A 668 74.09 -72.44 -12.45
N GLN A 669 74.15 -71.16 -12.80
CA GLN A 669 73.82 -70.04 -11.93
C GLN A 669 72.72 -69.22 -12.59
N TRP A 670 71.84 -68.62 -11.80
CA TRP A 670 70.85 -67.69 -12.33
C TRP A 670 71.53 -66.40 -12.78
N LYS A 671 71.22 -65.93 -14.00
CA LYS A 671 71.79 -64.67 -14.53
C LYS A 671 71.48 -63.47 -13.64
N ASP A 672 70.27 -63.42 -13.07
CA ASP A 672 69.78 -62.33 -12.19
C ASP A 672 69.44 -62.83 -10.77
N GLY A 673 70.07 -63.92 -10.30
CA GLY A 673 69.80 -64.50 -8.99
C GLY A 673 70.51 -63.79 -7.85
N ALA A 674 69.80 -63.45 -6.77
CA ALA A 674 70.36 -62.71 -5.63
C ALA A 674 71.42 -63.47 -4.82
N ASP A 675 71.54 -64.80 -4.94
CA ASP A 675 72.44 -65.60 -4.11
C ASP A 675 73.72 -66.08 -4.82
N ASN A 676 73.83 -65.91 -6.15
CA ASN A 676 74.96 -66.36 -6.99
C ASN A 676 75.40 -67.82 -6.71
N LYS A 677 74.50 -68.67 -6.23
CA LYS A 677 74.86 -70.04 -5.87
C LYS A 677 74.91 -70.93 -7.11
N GLN A 678 75.84 -71.88 -7.09
CA GLN A 678 75.84 -72.97 -8.07
C GLN A 678 74.64 -73.88 -7.78
N HIS A 679 73.79 -74.05 -8.77
CA HIS A 679 72.69 -75.01 -8.78
C HIS A 679 73.01 -76.17 -9.73
N ILE A 680 72.35 -77.30 -9.52
CA ILE A 680 72.37 -78.45 -10.41
C ILE A 680 70.97 -78.73 -10.91
N GLY A 681 70.85 -79.19 -12.15
CA GLY A 681 69.55 -79.52 -12.73
C GLY A 681 69.65 -79.85 -14.20
N LEU A 682 68.53 -79.68 -14.89
CA LEU A 682 68.36 -79.89 -16.32
C LEU A 682 67.89 -78.59 -16.99
N ILE A 683 68.17 -78.46 -18.28
CA ILE A 683 67.65 -77.36 -19.11
C ILE A 683 66.31 -77.79 -19.70
N ALA A 684 65.26 -77.03 -19.40
CA ALA A 684 63.88 -77.38 -19.78
C ALA A 684 63.72 -77.57 -21.30
N GLN A 685 64.34 -76.71 -22.11
CA GLN A 685 64.29 -76.77 -23.57
C GLN A 685 64.88 -78.05 -24.16
N ASP A 686 65.88 -78.64 -23.49
CA ASP A 686 66.53 -79.86 -23.96
C ASP A 686 65.76 -81.10 -23.50
N VAL A 687 65.24 -81.08 -22.27
CA VAL A 687 64.35 -82.15 -21.79
C VAL A 687 63.08 -82.21 -22.63
N GLN A 688 62.52 -81.08 -23.06
CA GLN A 688 61.28 -81.03 -23.84
C GLN A 688 61.36 -81.83 -25.15
N LYS A 689 62.54 -81.92 -25.75
CA LYS A 689 62.77 -82.66 -27.01
C LYS A 689 62.77 -84.18 -26.80
N ILE A 690 62.99 -84.65 -25.57
CA ILE A 690 63.20 -86.06 -25.22
C ILE A 690 62.01 -86.59 -24.41
N ILE A 691 61.65 -85.89 -23.34
CA ILE A 691 60.54 -86.21 -22.42
C ILE A 691 59.69 -84.94 -22.24
N PRO A 692 58.84 -84.58 -23.21
CA PRO A 692 58.04 -83.35 -23.17
C PRO A 692 57.12 -83.26 -21.96
N GLU A 693 56.63 -84.39 -21.43
CA GLU A 693 55.70 -84.42 -20.30
C GLU A 693 56.31 -83.94 -18.98
N ALA A 694 57.65 -83.85 -18.88
CA ALA A 694 58.34 -83.33 -17.70
C ALA A 694 58.53 -81.80 -17.71
N VAL A 695 58.08 -81.12 -18.78
CA VAL A 695 58.26 -79.67 -18.98
C VAL A 695 56.91 -78.97 -18.95
N GLU A 696 56.81 -77.91 -18.17
CA GLU A 696 55.63 -77.04 -18.05
C GLU A 696 55.83 -75.78 -18.91
N ASP A 697 54.83 -75.41 -19.70
CA ASP A 697 54.92 -74.36 -20.73
C ASP A 697 53.87 -73.25 -20.57
N GLU A 698 53.40 -72.99 -19.33
CA GLU A 698 52.40 -71.95 -19.01
C GLU A 698 52.69 -70.59 -19.66
N ASN A 699 53.98 -70.22 -19.76
CA ASN A 699 54.44 -69.11 -20.57
C ASN A 699 55.52 -69.60 -21.54
N PRO A 700 55.34 -69.46 -22.87
CA PRO A 700 56.35 -69.85 -23.87
C PRO A 700 57.73 -69.21 -23.67
N GLU A 701 57.79 -68.06 -22.98
CA GLU A 701 59.03 -67.36 -22.65
C GLU A 701 59.77 -67.94 -21.43
N ILE A 702 59.06 -68.67 -20.55
CA ILE A 702 59.61 -69.21 -19.30
C ILE A 702 59.14 -70.65 -19.11
N LEU A 703 59.94 -71.60 -19.61
CA LEU A 703 59.67 -73.03 -19.40
C LEU A 703 60.06 -73.47 -17.98
N GLY A 704 59.17 -74.24 -17.35
CA GLY A 704 59.38 -74.87 -16.05
C GLY A 704 59.69 -76.36 -16.17
N MET A 705 60.33 -76.93 -15.15
CA MET A 705 60.59 -78.38 -15.06
C MET A 705 59.78 -78.98 -13.92
N ASN A 706 58.99 -80.02 -14.20
CA ASN A 706 58.40 -80.89 -13.19
C ASN A 706 59.31 -82.11 -12.98
N TYR A 707 60.31 -81.97 -12.11
CA TYR A 707 61.26 -83.04 -11.80
C TYR A 707 60.60 -84.32 -11.25
N SER A 708 59.36 -84.25 -10.74
CA SER A 708 58.66 -85.43 -10.22
C SER A 708 58.26 -86.40 -11.33
N GLU A 709 58.00 -85.91 -12.54
CA GLU A 709 57.64 -86.72 -13.71
C GLU A 709 58.83 -87.52 -14.26
N LEU A 710 60.07 -87.16 -13.89
CA LEU A 710 61.26 -87.94 -14.24
C LEU A 710 61.43 -89.18 -13.35
N VAL A 711 60.81 -89.23 -12.16
CA VAL A 711 60.98 -90.33 -11.22
C VAL A 711 60.48 -91.67 -11.78
N PRO A 712 59.27 -91.77 -12.38
CA PRO A 712 58.83 -93.00 -13.03
C PRO A 712 59.76 -93.47 -14.16
N VAL A 713 60.33 -92.53 -14.93
CA VAL A 713 61.28 -92.83 -16.00
C VAL A 713 62.58 -93.40 -15.43
N LEU A 714 63.11 -92.80 -14.36
CA LEU A 714 64.28 -93.31 -13.64
C LEU A 714 64.03 -94.71 -13.07
N ILE A 715 62.84 -94.99 -12.53
CA ILE A 715 62.48 -96.32 -12.04
C ILE A 715 62.51 -97.34 -13.19
N GLN A 716 61.97 -96.99 -14.36
CA GLN A 716 62.00 -97.87 -15.52
C GLN A 716 63.42 -98.07 -16.03
N ALA A 717 64.23 -97.01 -16.14
CA ALA A 717 65.64 -97.09 -16.51
C ALA A 717 66.46 -98.01 -15.58
N ILE A 718 66.20 -97.97 -14.26
CA ILE A 718 66.85 -98.88 -13.30
C ILE A 718 66.42 -100.33 -13.52
N LYS A 719 65.15 -100.59 -13.85
CA LYS A 719 64.69 -101.95 -14.20
C LYS A 719 65.36 -102.46 -15.47
N ASP A 720 65.41 -101.63 -16.52
CA ASP A 720 66.09 -101.96 -17.77
C ASP A 720 67.58 -102.26 -17.53
N GLN A 721 68.23 -101.43 -16.72
CA GLN A 721 69.62 -101.64 -16.30
C GLN A 721 69.79 -102.96 -15.54
N GLN A 722 68.87 -103.27 -14.61
CA GLN A 722 68.91 -104.51 -13.84
C GLN A 722 68.71 -105.75 -14.72
N ASP A 723 67.87 -105.67 -15.74
CA ASP A 723 67.65 -106.75 -16.71
C ASP A 723 68.85 -106.93 -17.63
N LEU A 724 69.51 -105.85 -18.07
CA LEU A 724 70.79 -105.92 -18.78
C LEU A 724 71.88 -106.57 -17.92
N ILE A 725 71.95 -106.24 -16.62
CA ILE A 725 72.91 -106.86 -15.69
C ILE A 725 72.64 -108.37 -15.56
N LYS A 726 71.38 -108.78 -15.39
CA LYS A 726 71.02 -110.22 -15.33
C LYS A 726 71.39 -110.95 -16.61
N LYS A 727 71.13 -110.34 -17.77
CA LYS A 727 71.51 -110.88 -19.07
C LYS A 727 73.03 -111.06 -19.15
N ASN A 728 73.79 -110.03 -18.79
CA ASN A 728 75.26 -110.09 -18.77
C ASN A 728 75.77 -111.17 -17.80
N ILE A 729 75.17 -111.33 -16.61
CA ILE A 729 75.55 -112.39 -15.66
C ILE A 729 75.27 -113.78 -16.26
N ASN A 730 74.11 -114.00 -16.87
CA ASN A 730 73.77 -115.26 -17.51
C ASN A 730 74.72 -115.57 -18.67
N ASP A 731 75.03 -114.58 -19.49
CA ASP A 731 75.99 -114.71 -20.60
C ASP A 731 77.39 -115.05 -20.05
N ILE A 732 77.83 -114.42 -18.96
CA ILE A 732 79.09 -114.74 -18.28
C ILE A 732 79.08 -116.18 -17.73
N GLU A 733 78.01 -116.64 -17.09
CA GLU A 733 77.91 -118.01 -16.57
C GLU A 733 77.88 -119.05 -17.69
N HIS A 734 77.21 -118.76 -18.80
CA HIS A 734 77.26 -119.59 -20.01
C HIS A 734 78.69 -119.68 -20.56
N LEU A 735 79.36 -118.54 -20.73
CA LEU A 735 80.75 -118.48 -21.19
C LEU A 735 81.71 -119.21 -20.24
N LYS A 736 81.52 -119.11 -18.91
CA LYS A 736 82.31 -119.89 -17.93
C LYS A 736 82.12 -121.39 -18.11
N LYS A 737 80.89 -121.87 -18.30
CA LYS A 737 80.62 -123.30 -18.55
C LYS A 737 81.25 -123.79 -19.84
N GLU A 738 81.21 -123.00 -20.91
CA GLU A 738 81.91 -123.32 -22.16
C GLU A 738 83.42 -123.38 -21.96
N ILE A 739 84.01 -122.42 -21.23
CA ILE A 739 85.44 -122.45 -20.89
C ILE A 739 85.81 -123.68 -20.06
N GLU A 740 85.00 -124.07 -19.07
CA GLU A 740 85.23 -125.30 -18.29
C GLU A 740 85.13 -126.57 -19.14
N ALA A 741 84.16 -126.63 -20.08
CA ALA A 741 84.04 -127.73 -21.02
C ALA A 741 85.27 -127.83 -21.94
N LEU A 742 85.74 -126.69 -22.47
CA LEU A 742 86.97 -126.62 -23.27
C LEU A 742 88.21 -127.02 -22.47
N LYS A 743 88.34 -126.59 -21.20
CA LYS A 743 89.43 -127.02 -20.31
C LYS A 743 89.40 -128.53 -20.04
N LYS A 744 88.23 -129.14 -19.87
CA LYS A 744 88.11 -130.59 -19.75
C LYS A 744 88.58 -131.31 -21.02
N ILE A 745 88.20 -130.81 -22.20
CA ILE A 745 88.69 -131.37 -23.48
C ILE A 745 90.22 -131.25 -23.57
N SER A 746 90.79 -130.11 -23.19
CA SER A 746 92.24 -129.90 -23.13
C SER A 746 92.95 -130.87 -22.17
N ASN A 747 92.42 -131.08 -20.96
CA ASN A 747 93.01 -131.99 -19.98
C ASN A 747 92.80 -133.48 -20.34
N THR A 748 91.76 -133.82 -21.11
CA THR A 748 91.53 -135.19 -21.59
C THR A 748 92.53 -135.58 -22.69
N ASN A 749 93.01 -134.59 -23.46
CA ASN A 749 94.10 -134.77 -24.43
C ASN A 749 95.49 -134.95 -23.79
N GLU A 750 95.69 -134.55 -22.52
CA GLU A 750 96.96 -134.82 -21.80
C GLU A 750 97.02 -136.22 -21.15
N ILE A 751 95.87 -136.85 -20.85
CA ILE A 751 95.81 -138.19 -20.22
C ILE A 751 95.85 -139.32 -21.28
N THR A 752 95.53 -139.05 -22.55
CA THR A 752 95.57 -140.05 -23.64
C THR A 752 96.95 -140.25 -24.29
N THR A 753 97.98 -139.51 -23.87
CA THR A 753 99.36 -139.65 -24.39
C THR A 753 100.32 -140.53 -23.56
N GLN A 754 99.88 -141.19 -22.48
CA GLN A 754 100.76 -142.05 -21.65
C GLN A 754 100.45 -143.56 -21.65
N SER A 755 99.69 -144.09 -22.61
CA SER A 755 99.43 -145.54 -22.70
C SER A 755 99.37 -146.04 -24.14
N SER A 756 100.52 -146.12 -24.82
CA SER A 756 100.83 -147.17 -25.83
C SER A 756 102.15 -146.90 -26.58
N VAL A 757 103.27 -147.47 -26.11
CA VAL A 757 104.30 -148.03 -27.02
C VAL A 757 104.81 -149.36 -26.43
N PRO A 758 104.84 -150.48 -27.20
CA PRO A 758 105.22 -151.80 -26.73
C PRO A 758 106.72 -152.11 -26.84
N ASN A 759 107.12 -153.12 -26.07
CA ASN A 759 108.44 -153.77 -25.95
C ASN A 759 109.03 -154.27 -27.29
N VAL A 760 110.30 -153.95 -27.59
CA VAL A 760 111.15 -154.71 -28.55
C VAL A 760 112.58 -154.83 -28.01
N LYS A 761 113.09 -156.07 -28.08
CA LYS A 761 114.38 -156.60 -27.63
C LYS A 761 115.60 -155.96 -28.31
N GLN A 762 116.65 -155.69 -27.54
CA GLN A 762 117.91 -156.45 -27.55
C GLN A 762 118.63 -156.29 -26.21
#